data_AF-A0A3C1V9P3-F1
#
_entry.id   AF-A0A3C1V9P3-F1
#
_cell.length_a   1.000
_cell.length_b   1.000
_cell.length_c   1.000
_cell.angle_alpha   90.00
_cell.angle_beta   90.00
_cell.angle_gamma   90.00
#
_symmetry.space_group_name_H-M   'P 1'
#
loop_
_entity.id
_entity.type
_entity.pdbx_description
1 polymer ?
#
loop_
_entity_poly.entity_id
_entity_poly.type
_entity_poly.pdbx_seq_one_letter_code
_entity_poly.pdbx_strand_id
1 'polypeptide(L)'
;MKNYMRQVMKTILLAGAVGFGLLPSAWAYSLAGPVGNGGDAWQTTAIGYGPPSSLVAPKNLGEEFRRNTPVVYYAYDQNFLDYFGSNGVVAVDGAFAILNALTNVDNYSKSLSEFPLETRHINYQAQALGLFDLKSWALGAMVEQMGLADPVEWTWTLHDRDHVGNVPCPVGMEYLVVQRNYDYVSSPLNQLQYSPYINDTLYSYQILEVCQGSPVLALAVPFSVDPLADIYSPVASFAIGYGDFYTGLTRDDVAGLRYLLQTNNINWETAAPQSLLFTISTNFSTQQLFPTGTGTNASGFYFYDGTYGYGDLRALLEASKTNGPAALQAMYPGLVISSVTNYFVMASNATVTAYFTSGGIGSPYGTIKLVTVTNYTLFQQDRFVYKFANIFTNHYYSQSVSYLQSIAVGPNYGSPYPGVPTTNTTSQTLVNTKVPSGDFFVLPMFQTNVCPLDILYTGLTNVTATTNFITSASTNVVTATNTSSYSFSQILVTYFTNYTFVINPVTCSQTTNATGLYQGIKNIKFVRADYDSLLGQYWQPVTNNYTMVFVTNSKAVTQHFQRIVTTPDFLFSAADLATTPQDPIIGASSYARNLNFDTANVLPNLAGPGTIIPSTTITFDKVGPTYFNSFGDVMDGTPYFNETPGGDLTDLFYLTYFVWASYDGSTNAPVVYPNGTSIDNLENQVLIQVSPTSVPNGHNGQPYTPT
;
A
#
# COMPACT_ATOMS: atom_id res chain seq x y z
N MET A 1 -15.41 -57.52 46.05
CA MET A 1 -14.13 -56.98 45.54
C MET A 1 -14.19 -56.40 44.13
N LYS A 2 -14.88 -56.99 43.13
CA LYS A 2 -14.96 -56.44 41.75
C LYS A 2 -15.65 -55.06 41.62
N ASN A 3 -16.67 -54.77 42.42
CA ASN A 3 -17.39 -53.48 42.31
C ASN A 3 -16.66 -52.29 42.97
N TYR A 4 -15.88 -52.55 44.03
CA TYR A 4 -15.08 -51.52 44.71
C TYR A 4 -13.88 -51.08 43.87
N MET A 5 -13.19 -52.03 43.20
CA MET A 5 -12.11 -51.67 42.25
C MET A 5 -12.60 -50.90 41.02
N ARG A 6 -13.84 -51.13 40.57
CA ARG A 6 -14.42 -50.42 39.41
C ARG A 6 -14.81 -48.97 39.75
N GLN A 7 -15.23 -48.71 40.99
CA GLN A 7 -15.44 -47.34 41.49
C GLN A 7 -14.11 -46.64 41.76
N VAL A 8 -13.13 -47.30 42.38
CA VAL A 8 -11.81 -46.72 42.65
C VAL A 8 -11.04 -46.42 41.35
N MET A 9 -11.11 -47.27 40.31
CA MET A 9 -10.54 -46.97 38.99
C MET A 9 -11.24 -45.81 38.29
N LYS A 10 -12.57 -45.66 38.41
CA LYS A 10 -13.30 -44.50 37.86
C LYS A 10 -12.93 -43.21 38.59
N THR A 11 -12.79 -43.24 39.91
CA THR A 11 -12.38 -42.06 40.70
C THR A 11 -10.91 -41.72 40.49
N ILE A 12 -10.03 -42.70 40.28
CA ILE A 12 -8.61 -42.48 39.93
C ILE A 12 -8.45 -42.01 38.47
N LEU A 13 -9.29 -42.44 37.53
CA LEU A 13 -9.32 -41.90 36.16
C LEU A 13 -9.88 -40.46 36.12
N LEU A 14 -10.92 -40.16 36.92
CA LEU A 14 -11.45 -38.80 37.07
C LEU A 14 -10.49 -37.87 37.82
N ALA A 15 -9.81 -38.34 38.88
CA ALA A 15 -8.78 -37.56 39.58
C ALA A 15 -7.47 -37.45 38.77
N GLY A 16 -7.14 -38.45 37.95
CA GLY A 16 -6.03 -38.41 37.00
C GLY A 16 -6.25 -37.43 35.85
N ALA A 17 -7.50 -37.29 35.38
CA ALA A 17 -7.89 -36.28 34.39
C ALA A 17 -7.85 -34.84 34.94
N VAL A 18 -8.06 -34.64 36.24
CA VAL A 18 -7.95 -33.32 36.90
C VAL A 18 -6.50 -33.00 37.29
N GLY A 19 -5.66 -34.01 37.54
CA GLY A 19 -4.27 -33.84 37.99
C GLY A 19 -3.21 -33.70 36.89
N PHE A 20 -3.50 -34.14 35.66
CA PHE A 20 -2.61 -33.99 34.50
C PHE A 20 -3.19 -33.04 33.46
N GLY A 21 -3.15 -31.73 33.74
CA GLY A 21 -2.88 -30.70 32.73
C GLY A 21 -3.81 -30.54 31.51
N LEU A 22 -5.10 -30.91 31.59
CA LEU A 22 -6.09 -30.54 30.57
C LEU A 22 -7.13 -29.62 31.22
N LEU A 23 -6.82 -28.33 31.29
CA LEU A 23 -7.91 -27.36 31.22
C LEU A 23 -8.57 -27.61 29.86
N PRO A 24 -9.88 -27.94 29.78
CA PRO A 24 -10.53 -28.06 28.48
C PRO A 24 -10.30 -26.75 27.71
N SER A 25 -9.70 -26.87 26.52
CA SER A 25 -9.60 -25.79 25.56
C SER A 25 -11.02 -25.31 25.30
N ALA A 26 -11.33 -24.03 25.42
CA ALA A 26 -12.71 -23.56 25.25
C ALA A 26 -12.91 -22.85 23.90
N TRP A 27 -11.88 -22.84 23.05
CA TRP A 27 -11.84 -21.97 21.86
C TRP A 27 -11.13 -22.64 20.70
N ALA A 28 -11.45 -22.23 19.46
CA ALA A 28 -10.67 -22.68 18.31
C ALA A 28 -10.83 -21.81 17.05
N TYR A 29 -9.78 -21.78 16.24
CA TYR A 29 -9.81 -21.27 14.87
C TYR A 29 -9.27 -22.31 13.89
N SER A 30 -9.63 -22.15 12.62
CA SER A 30 -9.12 -22.95 11.50
C SER A 30 -8.38 -22.07 10.50
N LEU A 31 -7.28 -22.59 9.96
CA LEU A 31 -6.41 -21.88 9.01
C LEU A 31 -6.77 -22.28 7.59
N ALA A 32 -7.02 -21.32 6.70
CA ALA A 32 -7.33 -21.61 5.31
C ALA A 32 -6.07 -21.75 4.44
N GLY A 33 -6.17 -22.64 3.45
CA GLY A 33 -5.21 -22.76 2.36
C GLY A 33 -5.81 -23.44 1.13
N PRO A 34 -5.00 -23.67 0.09
CA PRO A 34 -5.44 -24.32 -1.14
C PRO A 34 -5.85 -25.78 -0.88
N VAL A 35 -6.88 -26.23 -1.57
CA VAL A 35 -7.40 -27.60 -1.48
C VAL A 35 -6.40 -28.57 -2.12
N GLY A 36 -6.10 -29.69 -1.44
CA GLY A 36 -5.39 -30.82 -2.05
C GLY A 36 -3.96 -30.51 -2.49
N ASN A 37 -3.20 -29.74 -1.70
CA ASN A 37 -1.84 -29.31 -2.07
C ASN A 37 -0.74 -29.90 -1.16
N GLY A 38 0.45 -30.13 -1.73
CA GLY A 38 1.62 -30.52 -0.96
C GLY A 38 1.39 -31.75 -0.09
N GLY A 39 1.71 -31.65 1.20
CA GLY A 39 1.47 -32.68 2.22
C GLY A 39 -0.01 -32.99 2.47
N ASP A 40 -0.92 -32.09 2.10
CA ASP A 40 -2.37 -32.24 2.22
C ASP A 40 -3.04 -32.66 0.90
N ALA A 41 -2.31 -33.31 -0.02
CA ALA A 41 -2.86 -33.80 -1.31
C ALA A 41 -4.04 -34.79 -1.16
N TRP A 42 -4.24 -35.35 0.04
CA TRP A 42 -5.36 -36.22 0.39
C TRP A 42 -6.70 -35.45 0.52
N GLN A 43 -6.66 -34.13 0.71
CA GLN A 43 -7.87 -33.29 0.78
C GLN A 43 -8.56 -33.24 -0.58
N THR A 44 -9.62 -34.03 -0.74
CA THR A 44 -10.37 -34.18 -1.99
C THR A 44 -11.87 -33.97 -1.79
N THR A 45 -12.57 -33.65 -2.88
CA THR A 45 -14.03 -33.48 -2.88
C THR A 45 -14.78 -34.71 -2.39
N ALA A 46 -14.26 -35.92 -2.65
CA ALA A 46 -14.90 -37.17 -2.24
C ALA A 46 -15.10 -37.28 -0.72
N ILE A 47 -14.22 -36.65 0.06
CA ILE A 47 -14.25 -36.66 1.53
C ILE A 47 -14.57 -35.28 2.12
N GLY A 48 -15.15 -34.39 1.32
CA GLY A 48 -15.76 -33.14 1.78
C GLY A 48 -14.93 -31.87 1.58
N TYR A 49 -13.76 -31.90 0.94
CA TYR A 49 -12.94 -30.69 0.70
C TYR A 49 -13.11 -30.09 -0.68
N GLY A 50 -13.01 -28.77 -0.77
CA GLY A 50 -13.07 -28.06 -2.04
C GLY A 50 -14.49 -27.96 -2.61
N PRO A 51 -14.66 -27.32 -3.78
CA PRO A 51 -15.98 -27.11 -4.35
C PRO A 51 -16.74 -28.44 -4.53
N PRO A 52 -18.04 -28.51 -4.19
CA PRO A 52 -18.90 -27.38 -3.84
C PRO A 52 -18.91 -26.95 -2.35
N SER A 53 -18.20 -27.62 -1.42
CA SER A 53 -18.30 -27.30 0.02
C SER A 53 -17.61 -25.98 0.37
N SER A 54 -16.34 -25.83 0.00
CA SER A 54 -15.54 -24.64 0.29
C SER A 54 -14.53 -24.35 -0.80
N LEU A 55 -14.08 -23.10 -0.95
CA LEU A 55 -12.97 -22.74 -1.84
C LEU A 55 -11.60 -22.99 -1.20
N VAL A 56 -11.58 -23.26 0.10
CA VAL A 56 -10.38 -23.51 0.90
C VAL A 56 -10.46 -24.85 1.60
N ALA A 57 -9.31 -25.33 2.06
CA ALA A 57 -9.23 -26.46 2.96
C ALA A 57 -8.38 -26.08 4.18
N PRO A 58 -8.64 -26.68 5.34
CA PRO A 58 -7.97 -26.28 6.56
C PRO A 58 -6.52 -26.80 6.60
N LYS A 59 -5.62 -26.03 7.22
CA LYS A 59 -4.18 -26.30 7.27
C LYS A 59 -3.65 -26.52 8.68
N ASN A 60 -2.51 -27.21 8.74
CA ASN A 60 -1.72 -27.35 9.96
C ASN A 60 -1.09 -26.03 10.41
N LEU A 61 -0.75 -25.95 11.70
CA LEU A 61 0.12 -24.89 12.22
C LEU A 61 1.50 -24.96 11.55
N GLY A 62 2.01 -23.83 11.07
CA GLY A 62 3.23 -23.74 10.27
C GLY A 62 3.04 -24.06 8.79
N GLU A 63 1.81 -24.40 8.36
CA GLU A 63 1.45 -24.70 6.98
C GLU A 63 0.37 -23.71 6.45
N GLU A 64 0.15 -22.59 7.14
CA GLU A 64 -0.85 -21.59 6.83
C GLU A 64 -0.53 -20.74 5.59
N PHE A 65 -1.58 -20.10 5.06
CA PHE A 65 -1.46 -19.06 4.04
C PHE A 65 -1.96 -17.73 4.60
N ARG A 66 -1.18 -16.66 4.41
CA ARG A 66 -1.55 -15.32 4.90
C ARG A 66 -1.26 -14.22 3.89
N ARG A 67 -1.91 -13.07 4.06
CA ARG A 67 -1.53 -11.84 3.38
C ARG A 67 -0.39 -11.17 4.14
N ASN A 68 0.68 -10.82 3.43
CA ASN A 68 1.88 -10.19 4.01
C ASN A 68 2.08 -8.72 3.59
N THR A 69 1.03 -8.09 3.05
CA THR A 69 1.02 -6.64 2.74
C THR A 69 0.21 -5.89 3.79
N PRO A 70 0.78 -4.86 4.45
CA PRO A 70 0.11 -4.15 5.55
C PRO A 70 -0.94 -3.14 5.10
N VAL A 71 -0.96 -2.77 3.82
CA VAL A 71 -2.00 -1.90 3.24
C VAL A 71 -2.59 -2.59 2.03
N VAL A 72 -3.90 -2.77 2.06
CA VAL A 72 -4.66 -3.50 1.05
C VAL A 72 -5.76 -2.60 0.53
N TYR A 73 -5.93 -2.56 -0.80
CA TYR A 73 -6.85 -1.66 -1.44
C TYR A 73 -8.09 -2.35 -1.96
N TYR A 74 -9.26 -1.75 -1.76
CA TYR A 74 -10.52 -2.26 -2.29
C TYR A 74 -11.28 -1.19 -3.08
N ALA A 75 -12.15 -1.65 -3.97
CA ALA A 75 -13.01 -0.79 -4.78
C ALA A 75 -14.31 -1.51 -5.20
N TYR A 76 -15.22 -0.75 -5.80
CA TYR A 76 -16.50 -1.22 -6.33
C TYR A 76 -16.50 -1.01 -7.84
N ASP A 77 -17.02 -1.99 -8.59
CA ASP A 77 -17.23 -1.83 -10.02
C ASP A 77 -18.60 -1.20 -10.34
N GLN A 78 -18.82 -0.86 -11.61
CA GLN A 78 -20.08 -0.28 -12.08
C GLN A 78 -21.27 -1.21 -11.81
N ASN A 79 -21.11 -2.53 -11.94
CA ASN A 79 -22.22 -3.46 -11.71
C ASN A 79 -22.69 -3.43 -10.25
N PHE A 80 -21.75 -3.35 -9.30
CA PHE A 80 -22.07 -3.22 -7.89
C PHE A 80 -22.79 -1.90 -7.62
N LEU A 81 -22.28 -0.79 -8.16
CA LEU A 81 -22.86 0.53 -7.97
C LEU A 81 -24.27 0.64 -8.57
N ASP A 82 -24.52 0.03 -9.73
CA ASP A 82 -25.83 0.04 -10.39
C ASP A 82 -26.90 -0.71 -9.59
N TYR A 83 -26.52 -1.79 -8.89
CA TYR A 83 -27.46 -2.63 -8.16
C TYR A 83 -27.64 -2.19 -6.70
N PHE A 84 -26.54 -2.00 -5.97
CA PHE A 84 -26.57 -1.70 -4.54
C PHE A 84 -26.48 -0.20 -4.21
N GLY A 85 -26.00 0.62 -5.15
CA GLY A 85 -25.88 2.06 -4.97
C GLY A 85 -25.00 2.48 -3.81
N SER A 86 -25.16 3.74 -3.38
CA SER A 86 -24.36 4.31 -2.27
C SER A 86 -24.61 3.63 -0.93
N ASN A 87 -25.80 3.08 -0.70
CA ASN A 87 -26.12 2.36 0.54
C ASN A 87 -25.38 1.02 0.61
N GLY A 88 -25.22 0.33 -0.52
CA GLY A 88 -24.37 -0.85 -0.61
C GLY A 88 -22.91 -0.58 -0.29
N VAL A 89 -22.39 0.54 -0.81
CA VAL A 89 -21.03 1.01 -0.49
C VAL A 89 -20.87 1.22 1.01
N VAL A 90 -21.83 1.89 1.66
CA VAL A 90 -21.80 2.09 3.13
C VAL A 90 -21.83 0.76 3.88
N ALA A 91 -22.60 -0.22 3.41
CA ALA A 91 -22.68 -1.53 4.05
C ALA A 91 -21.35 -2.29 3.98
N VAL A 92 -20.74 -2.37 2.79
CA VAL A 92 -19.44 -3.06 2.61
C VAL A 92 -18.31 -2.28 3.29
N ASP A 93 -18.31 -0.94 3.25
CA ASP A 93 -17.37 -0.12 4.02
C ASP A 93 -17.51 -0.36 5.53
N GLY A 94 -18.71 -0.67 6.02
CA GLY A 94 -18.96 -1.08 7.40
C GLY A 94 -18.23 -2.38 7.79
N ALA A 95 -18.12 -3.35 6.87
CA ALA A 95 -17.32 -4.55 7.09
C ALA A 95 -15.83 -4.20 7.19
N PHE A 96 -15.33 -3.34 6.31
CA PHE A 96 -13.95 -2.85 6.39
C PHE A 96 -13.70 -2.00 7.64
N ALA A 97 -14.68 -1.28 8.15
CA ALA A 97 -14.57 -0.55 9.41
C ALA A 97 -14.35 -1.51 10.59
N ILE A 98 -15.03 -2.66 10.62
CA ILE A 98 -14.80 -3.72 11.62
C ILE A 98 -13.37 -4.27 11.52
N LEU A 99 -12.90 -4.58 10.31
CA LEU A 99 -11.53 -5.10 10.11
C LEU A 99 -10.46 -4.05 10.46
N ASN A 100 -10.67 -2.79 10.08
CA ASN A 100 -9.76 -1.68 10.37
C ASN A 100 -9.80 -1.25 11.85
N ALA A 101 -10.80 -1.68 12.62
CA ALA A 101 -10.81 -1.48 14.08
C ALA A 101 -9.78 -2.35 14.79
N LEU A 102 -9.28 -3.41 14.13
CA LEU A 102 -8.14 -4.16 14.64
C LEU A 102 -6.89 -3.28 14.67
N THR A 103 -6.12 -3.42 15.74
CA THR A 103 -4.84 -2.73 15.94
C THR A 103 -3.68 -3.74 15.78
N ASN A 104 -2.51 -3.43 16.34
CA ASN A 104 -1.40 -4.37 16.37
C ASN A 104 -1.78 -5.62 17.20
N VAL A 105 -1.90 -6.77 16.52
CA VAL A 105 -2.31 -8.03 17.16
C VAL A 105 -1.36 -8.52 18.25
N ASP A 106 -0.09 -8.09 18.24
CA ASP A 106 0.88 -8.42 19.30
C ASP A 106 0.54 -7.76 20.65
N ASN A 107 -0.23 -6.67 20.62
CA ASN A 107 -0.59 -5.91 21.83
C ASN A 107 -1.84 -6.45 22.53
N TYR A 108 -2.57 -7.37 21.90
CA TYR A 108 -3.77 -7.96 22.48
C TYR A 108 -3.47 -8.84 23.68
N SER A 109 -4.46 -8.97 24.57
CA SER A 109 -4.32 -9.84 25.73
C SER A 109 -4.18 -11.30 25.30
N LYS A 110 -3.44 -12.11 26.06
CA LYS A 110 -3.30 -13.54 25.73
C LYS A 110 -4.65 -14.25 25.64
N SER A 111 -5.57 -13.88 26.53
CA SER A 111 -6.94 -14.39 26.60
C SER A 111 -7.89 -13.81 25.57
N LEU A 112 -7.52 -12.73 24.86
CA LEU A 112 -8.39 -12.02 23.92
C LEU A 112 -9.73 -11.58 24.53
N SER A 113 -9.72 -11.25 25.82
CA SER A 113 -10.93 -10.88 26.59
C SER A 113 -11.58 -9.58 26.13
N GLU A 114 -10.84 -8.76 25.37
CA GLU A 114 -11.35 -7.56 24.70
C GLU A 114 -12.30 -7.87 23.53
N PHE A 115 -12.38 -9.13 23.07
CA PHE A 115 -13.29 -9.57 22.02
C PHE A 115 -14.43 -10.45 22.58
N PRO A 116 -15.66 -10.27 22.08
CA PRO A 116 -16.83 -11.05 22.49
C PRO A 116 -16.79 -12.48 21.94
N LEU A 117 -17.52 -13.39 22.57
CA LEU A 117 -17.69 -14.76 22.09
C LEU A 117 -18.74 -14.87 20.97
N GLU A 118 -19.70 -13.95 20.93
CA GLU A 118 -20.75 -13.88 19.92
C GLU A 118 -20.90 -12.44 19.43
N THR A 119 -21.06 -12.28 18.11
CA THR A 119 -21.30 -11.00 17.44
C THR A 119 -22.46 -11.05 16.45
N ARG A 120 -22.98 -12.24 16.18
CA ARG A 120 -24.18 -12.51 15.40
C ARG A 120 -25.41 -12.16 16.24
N HIS A 121 -26.26 -11.35 15.65
CA HIS A 121 -27.56 -11.01 16.21
C HIS A 121 -28.61 -11.13 15.12
N ILE A 122 -29.86 -11.19 15.55
CA ILE A 122 -30.99 -11.30 14.65
C ILE A 122 -31.85 -10.05 14.69
N ASN A 123 -32.19 -9.54 13.52
CA ASN A 123 -33.24 -8.55 13.34
C ASN A 123 -34.52 -9.30 12.91
N TYR A 124 -35.48 -9.42 13.82
CA TYR A 124 -36.71 -10.19 13.57
C TYR A 124 -37.57 -9.64 12.42
N GLN A 125 -37.51 -8.33 12.15
CA GLN A 125 -38.21 -7.76 11.01
C GLN A 125 -37.53 -8.20 9.71
N ALA A 126 -36.19 -8.13 9.64
CA ALA A 126 -35.44 -8.60 8.49
C ALA A 126 -35.57 -10.12 8.28
N GLN A 127 -35.63 -10.89 9.37
CA GLN A 127 -35.90 -12.34 9.34
C GLN A 127 -37.27 -12.64 8.74
N ALA A 128 -38.33 -11.97 9.23
CA ALA A 128 -39.69 -12.14 8.72
C ALA A 128 -39.83 -11.74 7.24
N LEU A 129 -38.90 -10.93 6.72
CA LEU A 129 -38.85 -10.50 5.33
C LEU A 129 -37.90 -11.34 4.45
N GLY A 130 -37.20 -12.32 5.02
CA GLY A 130 -36.23 -13.17 4.32
C GLY A 130 -35.01 -12.41 3.77
N LEU A 131 -34.49 -11.45 4.54
CA LEU A 131 -33.40 -10.58 4.10
C LEU A 131 -32.02 -11.10 4.51
N PHE A 132 -31.04 -10.94 3.63
CA PHE A 132 -29.61 -11.15 3.93
C PHE A 132 -28.88 -9.82 4.11
N ASP A 133 -28.04 -9.72 5.15
CA ASP A 133 -27.25 -8.52 5.41
C ASP A 133 -25.97 -8.46 4.57
N LEU A 134 -25.90 -7.51 3.64
CA LEU A 134 -24.77 -7.33 2.72
C LEU A 134 -23.44 -7.11 3.45
N LYS A 135 -23.45 -6.35 4.55
CA LYS A 135 -22.25 -6.08 5.37
C LYS A 135 -21.70 -7.38 5.96
N SER A 136 -22.56 -8.23 6.51
CA SER A 136 -22.14 -9.48 7.16
C SER A 136 -21.61 -10.50 6.16
N TRP A 137 -22.21 -10.60 4.97
CA TRP A 137 -21.67 -11.41 3.88
C TRP A 137 -20.31 -10.90 3.38
N ALA A 138 -20.15 -9.59 3.24
CA ALA A 138 -18.85 -9.01 2.91
C ALA A 138 -17.81 -9.29 3.99
N LEU A 139 -18.16 -9.14 5.27
CA LEU A 139 -17.26 -9.38 6.39
C LEU A 139 -16.78 -10.83 6.44
N GLY A 140 -17.69 -11.80 6.33
CA GLY A 140 -17.32 -13.21 6.35
C GLY A 140 -16.46 -13.62 5.15
N ALA A 141 -16.75 -13.10 3.95
CA ALA A 141 -15.92 -13.33 2.78
C ALA A 141 -14.50 -12.76 2.99
N MET A 142 -14.40 -11.59 3.62
CA MET A 142 -13.11 -10.98 3.92
C MET A 142 -12.30 -11.75 4.96
N VAL A 143 -12.94 -12.31 6.00
CA VAL A 143 -12.25 -13.14 7.01
C VAL A 143 -11.65 -14.39 6.37
N GLU A 144 -12.35 -15.03 5.43
CA GLU A 144 -11.77 -16.13 4.66
C GLU A 144 -10.59 -15.66 3.80
N GLN A 145 -10.74 -14.53 3.12
CA GLN A 145 -9.69 -13.94 2.28
C GLN A 145 -8.46 -13.45 3.05
N MET A 146 -8.55 -13.36 4.37
CA MET A 146 -7.44 -13.09 5.29
C MET A 146 -6.71 -14.35 5.74
N GLY A 147 -7.27 -15.54 5.48
CA GLY A 147 -6.63 -16.83 5.72
C GLY A 147 -7.28 -17.70 6.80
N LEU A 148 -8.54 -17.44 7.17
CA LEU A 148 -9.29 -18.33 8.08
C LEU A 148 -10.23 -19.24 7.30
N ALA A 149 -10.39 -20.48 7.77
CA ALA A 149 -11.42 -21.40 7.28
C ALA A 149 -12.50 -21.57 8.36
N ASP A 150 -13.66 -22.11 8.00
CA ASP A 150 -14.78 -22.33 8.93
C ASP A 150 -14.35 -23.22 10.11
N PRO A 151 -14.22 -22.66 11.33
CA PRO A 151 -13.80 -23.46 12.46
C PRO A 151 -14.88 -24.47 12.87
N VAL A 152 -16.17 -24.22 12.63
CA VAL A 152 -17.22 -25.19 12.95
C VAL A 152 -17.11 -26.40 12.02
N GLU A 153 -17.11 -26.17 10.70
CA GLU A 153 -16.95 -27.23 9.68
C GLU A 153 -15.68 -28.06 9.91
N TRP A 154 -14.54 -27.39 10.17
CA TRP A 154 -13.25 -28.06 10.25
C TRP A 154 -12.83 -28.49 11.66
N THR A 155 -13.77 -28.50 12.61
CA THR A 155 -13.52 -29.06 13.96
C THR A 155 -13.14 -30.54 13.90
N TRP A 156 -13.84 -31.30 13.06
CA TRP A 156 -13.63 -32.72 12.80
C TRP A 156 -13.77 -32.97 11.29
N THR A 157 -12.78 -33.64 10.69
CA THR A 157 -12.64 -33.72 9.23
C THR A 157 -12.17 -35.12 8.82
N LEU A 158 -12.51 -35.57 7.61
CA LEU A 158 -12.12 -36.90 7.13
C LEU A 158 -10.77 -36.87 6.43
N HIS A 159 -9.81 -37.67 6.89
CA HIS A 159 -8.53 -37.89 6.19
C HIS A 159 -8.61 -39.03 5.18
N ASP A 160 -9.14 -40.18 5.60
CA ASP A 160 -9.29 -41.35 4.74
C ASP A 160 -10.73 -41.83 4.73
N ARG A 161 -11.11 -42.40 3.60
CA ARG A 161 -12.34 -43.15 3.38
C ARG A 161 -11.98 -44.42 2.64
N ASP A 162 -12.09 -45.56 3.31
CA ASP A 162 -11.75 -46.87 2.75
C ASP A 162 -12.94 -47.82 2.81
N HIS A 163 -13.02 -48.71 1.83
CA HIS A 163 -14.07 -49.73 1.77
C HIS A 163 -13.45 -51.11 1.99
N VAL A 164 -13.68 -51.67 3.17
CA VAL A 164 -13.13 -52.97 3.54
C VAL A 164 -14.11 -54.11 3.24
N GLY A 165 -13.59 -55.14 2.58
CA GLY A 165 -14.36 -56.33 2.21
C GLY A 165 -15.18 -56.17 0.92
N ASN A 166 -16.09 -57.12 0.68
CA ASN A 166 -16.97 -57.17 -0.50
C ASN A 166 -18.45 -56.99 -0.12
N VAL A 167 -18.72 -56.15 0.87
CA VAL A 167 -20.09 -55.83 1.31
C VAL A 167 -20.60 -54.57 0.58
N PRO A 168 -21.91 -54.37 0.40
CA PRO A 168 -22.40 -53.13 -0.20
C PRO A 168 -22.28 -51.94 0.76
N CYS A 169 -21.76 -50.81 0.26
CA CYS A 169 -21.79 -49.52 0.95
C CYS A 169 -23.23 -49.15 1.40
N PRO A 170 -23.43 -48.59 2.60
CA PRO A 170 -22.44 -48.06 3.54
C PRO A 170 -21.80 -49.10 4.47
N VAL A 171 -22.18 -50.37 4.38
CA VAL A 171 -21.58 -51.43 5.20
C VAL A 171 -20.14 -51.66 4.74
N GLY A 172 -19.20 -51.73 5.69
CA GLY A 172 -17.77 -51.91 5.40
C GLY A 172 -17.01 -50.63 5.06
N MET A 173 -17.65 -49.46 5.13
CA MET A 173 -16.92 -48.19 5.04
C MET A 173 -16.24 -47.86 6.36
N GLU A 174 -14.94 -47.56 6.29
CA GLU A 174 -14.09 -47.13 7.39
C GLU A 174 -13.53 -45.74 7.11
N TYR A 175 -13.33 -44.96 8.17
CA TYR A 175 -12.90 -43.56 8.04
C TYR A 175 -11.77 -43.25 9.03
N LEU A 176 -10.78 -42.50 8.56
CA LEU A 176 -9.83 -41.82 9.44
C LEU A 176 -10.33 -40.40 9.67
N VAL A 177 -10.55 -40.02 10.92
CA VAL A 177 -11.04 -38.68 11.30
C VAL A 177 -9.95 -37.92 12.03
N VAL A 178 -9.72 -36.67 11.62
CA VAL A 178 -8.70 -35.78 12.16
C VAL A 178 -9.29 -34.42 12.51
N GLN A 179 -8.65 -33.71 13.44
CA GLN A 179 -9.01 -32.33 13.77
C GLN A 179 -8.15 -31.35 13.00
N ARG A 180 -8.73 -30.20 12.65
CA ARG A 180 -8.02 -29.12 11.95
C ARG A 180 -8.25 -27.73 12.60
N ASN A 181 -8.74 -27.75 13.83
CA ASN A 181 -8.97 -26.60 14.69
C ASN A 181 -7.94 -26.48 15.80
N TYR A 182 -7.54 -25.26 16.14
CA TYR A 182 -6.49 -25.00 17.12
C TYR A 182 -6.96 -24.08 18.25
N ASP A 183 -6.70 -24.47 19.50
CA ASP A 183 -6.81 -23.58 20.65
C ASP A 183 -5.77 -22.48 20.54
N TYR A 184 -6.18 -21.24 20.83
CA TYR A 184 -5.27 -20.10 20.89
C TYR A 184 -4.57 -19.95 22.24
N VAL A 185 -5.06 -20.61 23.29
CA VAL A 185 -4.40 -20.69 24.58
C VAL A 185 -3.35 -21.79 24.50
N SER A 186 -2.08 -21.39 24.59
CA SER A 186 -1.01 -22.38 24.69
C SER A 186 -1.23 -23.27 25.90
N SER A 187 -1.08 -24.57 25.72
CA SER A 187 -1.06 -25.55 26.81
C SER A 187 -0.02 -25.18 27.88
N PRO A 188 -0.02 -25.80 29.07
CA PRO A 188 1.03 -25.62 30.07
C PRO A 188 2.46 -25.86 29.53
N LEU A 189 2.60 -26.55 28.38
CA LEU A 189 3.85 -26.77 27.66
C LEU A 189 4.16 -25.69 26.61
N ASN A 190 3.40 -24.60 26.60
CA ASN A 190 3.45 -23.50 25.65
C ASN A 190 3.27 -23.93 24.17
N GLN A 191 2.45 -24.95 23.92
CA GLN A 191 2.13 -25.45 22.58
C GLN A 191 0.64 -25.28 22.30
N LEU A 192 0.30 -24.71 21.14
CA LEU A 192 -1.07 -24.70 20.61
C LEU A 192 -1.51 -26.15 20.37
N GLN A 193 -2.75 -26.49 20.73
CA GLN A 193 -3.28 -27.84 20.65
C GLN A 193 -4.53 -27.88 19.79
N TYR A 194 -4.86 -29.06 19.29
CA TYR A 194 -6.17 -29.26 18.66
C TYR A 194 -7.28 -29.01 19.68
N SER A 195 -8.35 -28.37 19.23
CA SER A 195 -9.50 -28.05 20.09
C SER A 195 -10.82 -28.44 19.42
N PRO A 196 -11.65 -29.25 20.08
CA PRO A 196 -13.02 -29.51 19.65
C PRO A 196 -14.01 -28.43 20.10
N TYR A 197 -13.54 -27.32 20.67
CA TYR A 197 -14.41 -26.26 21.20
C TYR A 197 -14.41 -25.03 20.31
N ILE A 198 -15.59 -24.46 20.08
CA ILE A 198 -15.79 -23.19 19.39
C ILE A 198 -16.54 -22.26 20.32
N ASN A 199 -15.98 -21.09 20.64
CA ASN A 199 -16.59 -20.10 21.54
C ASN A 199 -17.28 -20.72 22.79
N ASP A 200 -16.54 -21.52 23.56
CA ASP A 200 -16.94 -22.26 24.77
C ASP A 200 -17.88 -23.48 24.56
N THR A 201 -18.26 -23.81 23.32
CA THR A 201 -19.14 -24.95 23.01
C THR A 201 -18.35 -26.15 22.51
N LEU A 202 -18.55 -27.32 23.11
CA LEU A 202 -17.91 -28.59 22.70
C LEU A 202 -18.63 -29.22 21.49
N TYR A 203 -17.88 -29.53 20.45
CA TYR A 203 -18.38 -30.23 19.26
C TYR A 203 -17.87 -31.68 19.16
N SER A 204 -18.76 -32.55 18.69
CA SER A 204 -18.44 -33.88 18.17
C SER A 204 -18.89 -33.98 16.71
N TYR A 205 -18.86 -35.18 16.14
CA TYR A 205 -19.19 -35.39 14.73
C TYR A 205 -19.97 -36.68 14.51
N GLN A 206 -20.72 -36.70 13.43
CA GLN A 206 -21.28 -37.91 12.82
C GLN A 206 -20.79 -38.04 11.39
N ILE A 207 -20.66 -39.26 10.89
CA ILE A 207 -20.29 -39.50 9.49
C ILE A 207 -21.55 -39.63 8.64
N LEU A 208 -21.65 -38.77 7.64
CA LEU A 208 -22.62 -38.93 6.56
C LEU A 208 -21.92 -39.65 5.39
N GLU A 209 -22.52 -40.72 4.90
CA GLU A 209 -22.01 -41.53 3.78
C GLU A 209 -23.09 -41.67 2.71
N VAL A 210 -22.76 -41.24 1.49
CA VAL A 210 -23.67 -41.18 0.33
C VAL A 210 -23.36 -42.29 -0.68
N CYS A 211 -22.22 -42.96 -0.54
CA CYS A 211 -21.69 -44.05 -1.36
C CYS A 211 -21.34 -43.65 -2.79
N GLN A 212 -22.33 -43.21 -3.57
CA GLN A 212 -22.25 -42.88 -5.00
C GLN A 212 -23.31 -41.82 -5.34
N GLY A 213 -23.20 -41.18 -6.51
CA GLY A 213 -24.23 -40.24 -7.01
C GLY A 213 -24.08 -38.79 -6.54
N SER A 214 -23.03 -38.49 -5.77
CA SER A 214 -22.63 -37.15 -5.35
C SER A 214 -21.13 -36.96 -5.55
N PRO A 215 -20.64 -35.75 -5.89
CA PRO A 215 -19.20 -35.45 -5.84
C PRO A 215 -18.59 -35.60 -4.44
N VAL A 216 -19.38 -35.30 -3.41
CA VAL A 216 -19.03 -35.51 -2.00
C VAL A 216 -19.63 -36.84 -1.55
N LEU A 217 -18.78 -37.81 -1.24
CA LEU A 217 -19.20 -39.18 -0.89
C LEU A 217 -19.33 -39.38 0.61
N ALA A 218 -18.46 -38.75 1.40
CA ALA A 218 -18.58 -38.74 2.84
C ALA A 218 -18.15 -37.40 3.43
N LEU A 219 -18.69 -37.06 4.59
CA LEU A 219 -18.22 -35.93 5.39
C LEU A 219 -18.44 -36.19 6.89
N ALA A 220 -17.62 -35.53 7.70
CA ALA A 220 -17.83 -35.43 9.14
C ALA A 220 -18.71 -34.20 9.40
N VAL A 221 -19.96 -34.43 9.82
CA VAL A 221 -20.91 -33.36 10.16
C VAL A 221 -20.73 -33.00 11.64
N PRO A 222 -20.30 -31.77 11.97
CA PRO A 222 -20.14 -31.36 13.36
C PRO A 222 -21.50 -31.17 14.04
N PHE A 223 -21.59 -31.49 15.34
CA PHE A 223 -22.73 -31.17 16.19
C PHE A 223 -22.29 -30.84 17.62
N SER A 224 -23.02 -29.94 18.29
CA SER A 224 -22.77 -29.63 19.72
C SER A 224 -23.07 -30.85 20.58
N VAL A 225 -22.13 -31.21 21.47
CA VAL A 225 -22.30 -32.31 22.41
C VAL A 225 -23.40 -32.02 23.42
N ASP A 226 -23.52 -30.75 23.84
CA ASP A 226 -24.66 -30.29 24.62
C ASP A 226 -25.74 -29.76 23.67
N PRO A 227 -26.88 -30.46 23.53
CA PRO A 227 -27.97 -30.02 22.66
C PRO A 227 -28.65 -28.74 23.14
N LEU A 228 -28.35 -28.26 24.36
CA LEU A 228 -28.85 -27.01 24.93
C LEU A 228 -27.79 -25.89 24.96
N ALA A 229 -26.58 -26.15 24.46
CA ALA A 229 -25.55 -25.12 24.40
C ALA A 229 -25.93 -24.03 23.40
N ASP A 230 -25.64 -22.79 23.76
CA ASP A 230 -25.71 -21.68 22.82
C ASP A 230 -24.60 -21.82 21.79
N ILE A 231 -24.98 -22.10 20.53
CA ILE A 231 -24.02 -22.24 19.44
C ILE A 231 -23.57 -20.86 18.96
N TYR A 232 -22.44 -20.40 19.51
CA TYR A 232 -21.79 -19.17 19.09
C TYR A 232 -20.81 -19.43 17.95
N SER A 233 -21.15 -18.95 16.77
CA SER A 233 -20.39 -19.24 15.54
C SER A 233 -19.49 -18.06 15.16
N PRO A 234 -18.17 -18.24 14.99
CA PRO A 234 -17.25 -17.20 14.52
C PRO A 234 -17.67 -16.66 13.16
N VAL A 235 -17.26 -15.43 12.83
CA VAL A 235 -17.51 -14.84 11.51
C VAL A 235 -16.90 -15.69 10.39
N ALA A 236 -15.76 -16.34 10.64
CA ALA A 236 -15.11 -17.28 9.75
C ALA A 236 -15.98 -18.50 9.37
N SER A 237 -16.98 -18.85 10.19
CA SER A 237 -17.90 -19.95 9.87
C SER A 237 -18.93 -19.61 8.80
N PHE A 238 -19.09 -18.31 8.52
CA PHE A 238 -20.06 -17.83 7.54
C PHE A 238 -21.51 -18.30 7.81
N ALA A 239 -21.83 -18.63 9.06
CA ALA A 239 -23.14 -19.14 9.49
C ALA A 239 -24.18 -18.01 9.65
N ILE A 240 -24.55 -17.37 8.54
CA ILE A 240 -25.54 -16.28 8.48
C ILE A 240 -26.81 -16.78 7.78
N GLY A 241 -27.96 -16.68 8.46
CA GLY A 241 -29.28 -16.90 7.88
C GLY A 241 -30.07 -15.61 7.63
N TYR A 242 -31.39 -15.73 7.39
CA TYR A 242 -32.26 -14.57 7.21
C TYR A 242 -32.36 -13.72 8.48
N GLY A 243 -32.18 -12.41 8.34
CA GLY A 243 -32.23 -11.46 9.44
C GLY A 243 -31.00 -11.48 10.36
N ASP A 244 -30.06 -12.40 10.16
CA ASP A 244 -28.81 -12.42 10.90
C ASP A 244 -27.88 -11.30 10.42
N PHE A 245 -27.11 -10.74 11.35
CA PHE A 245 -26.04 -9.78 11.05
C PHE A 245 -24.93 -9.85 12.10
N TYR A 246 -23.69 -9.58 11.67
CA TYR A 246 -22.53 -9.42 12.54
C TYR A 246 -22.35 -7.96 12.97
N THR A 247 -21.90 -7.78 14.21
CA THR A 247 -21.55 -6.47 14.78
C THR A 247 -20.05 -6.25 14.93
N GLY A 248 -19.25 -7.31 14.80
CA GLY A 248 -17.80 -7.27 14.99
C GLY A 248 -17.17 -8.61 14.66
N LEU A 249 -15.94 -8.83 15.13
CA LEU A 249 -15.27 -10.14 15.10
C LEU A 249 -15.39 -10.83 16.45
N THR A 250 -15.54 -12.16 16.43
CA THR A 250 -15.50 -12.97 17.65
C THR A 250 -14.06 -13.17 18.12
N ARG A 251 -13.92 -13.69 19.34
CA ARG A 251 -12.64 -14.05 19.92
C ARG A 251 -11.87 -15.06 19.08
N ASP A 252 -12.56 -16.07 18.53
CA ASP A 252 -11.98 -17.10 17.69
C ASP A 252 -11.50 -16.55 16.33
N ASP A 253 -12.23 -15.61 15.74
CA ASP A 253 -11.78 -14.91 14.52
C ASP A 253 -10.46 -14.16 14.78
N VAL A 254 -10.42 -13.38 15.87
CA VAL A 254 -9.22 -12.59 16.21
C VAL A 254 -8.06 -13.48 16.65
N ALA A 255 -8.35 -14.64 17.24
CA ALA A 255 -7.33 -15.63 17.57
C ALA A 255 -6.61 -16.15 16.32
N GLY A 256 -7.36 -16.53 15.29
CA GLY A 256 -6.81 -16.96 14.00
C GLY A 256 -6.03 -15.83 13.33
N LEU A 257 -6.60 -14.63 13.24
CA LEU A 257 -5.92 -13.48 12.65
C LEU A 257 -4.65 -13.09 13.41
N ARG A 258 -4.67 -13.15 14.75
CA ARG A 258 -3.47 -12.94 15.58
C ARG A 258 -2.41 -13.99 15.27
N TYR A 259 -2.79 -15.27 15.16
CA TYR A 259 -1.84 -16.32 14.82
C TYR A 259 -1.16 -16.05 13.47
N LEU A 260 -1.93 -15.67 12.45
CA LEU A 260 -1.42 -15.36 11.12
C LEU A 260 -0.49 -14.12 11.12
N LEU A 261 -0.87 -13.06 11.84
CA LEU A 261 -0.24 -11.74 11.71
C LEU A 261 0.82 -11.40 12.79
N GLN A 262 0.90 -12.15 13.90
CA GLN A 262 1.84 -11.86 14.99
C GLN A 262 3.32 -11.96 14.54
N THR A 263 4.20 -11.14 15.12
CA THR A 263 5.63 -11.15 14.72
C THR A 263 6.36 -12.44 15.04
N ASN A 264 5.87 -13.20 16.02
CA ASN A 264 6.46 -14.47 16.40
C ASN A 264 6.12 -15.59 15.41
N ASN A 265 5.14 -15.38 14.53
CA ASN A 265 4.84 -16.32 13.47
C ASN A 265 5.72 -16.02 12.24
N ILE A 266 6.74 -16.84 12.05
CA ILE A 266 7.78 -16.68 11.02
C ILE A 266 7.58 -17.72 9.92
N ASN A 267 7.25 -17.27 8.72
CA ASN A 267 6.98 -18.15 7.58
C ASN A 267 8.03 -17.97 6.49
N TRP A 268 8.37 -19.06 5.82
CA TRP A 268 9.06 -19.02 4.54
C TRP A 268 8.03 -18.64 3.47
N GLU A 269 8.00 -17.37 3.07
CA GLU A 269 6.95 -16.84 2.21
C GLU A 269 7.49 -15.80 1.22
N THR A 270 6.71 -15.55 0.17
CA THR A 270 7.05 -14.62 -0.90
C THR A 270 6.31 -13.31 -0.69
N ALA A 271 7.00 -12.18 -0.77
CA ALA A 271 6.36 -10.87 -0.74
C ALA A 271 5.27 -10.78 -1.82
N ALA A 272 4.14 -10.14 -1.51
CA ALA A 272 3.02 -10.03 -2.43
C ALA A 272 3.43 -9.56 -3.83
N PRO A 273 2.72 -10.00 -4.90
CA PRO A 273 2.99 -9.56 -6.26
C PRO A 273 3.04 -8.04 -6.39
N GLN A 274 3.87 -7.56 -7.31
CA GLN A 274 4.14 -6.14 -7.57
C GLN A 274 4.88 -5.41 -6.44
N SER A 275 5.25 -6.10 -5.35
CA SER A 275 6.18 -5.58 -4.36
C SER A 275 7.62 -5.80 -4.79
N LEU A 276 8.40 -4.72 -4.73
CA LEU A 276 9.82 -4.66 -5.02
C LEU A 276 10.57 -4.49 -3.70
N LEU A 277 11.42 -5.45 -3.36
CA LEU A 277 12.36 -5.32 -2.25
C LEU A 277 13.49 -4.39 -2.65
N PHE A 278 13.72 -3.32 -1.90
CA PHE A 278 14.85 -2.42 -2.06
C PHE A 278 15.95 -2.83 -1.09
N THR A 279 17.10 -3.21 -1.65
CA THR A 279 18.31 -3.47 -0.87
C THR A 279 19.32 -2.37 -1.12
N ILE A 280 19.76 -1.73 -0.04
CA ILE A 280 20.84 -0.75 -0.04
C ILE A 280 22.06 -1.42 0.57
N SER A 281 23.14 -1.55 -0.21
CA SER A 281 24.40 -2.12 0.26
C SER A 281 25.53 -1.12 0.08
N THR A 282 26.12 -0.71 1.21
CA THR A 282 27.28 0.17 1.25
C THR A 282 28.56 -0.66 1.25
N ASN A 283 29.46 -0.41 0.30
CA ASN A 283 30.77 -1.03 0.28
C ASN A 283 31.74 -0.24 1.17
N PHE A 284 31.90 -0.70 2.42
CA PHE A 284 32.81 -0.10 3.40
C PHE A 284 34.30 -0.41 3.13
N SER A 285 34.61 -1.25 2.15
CA SER A 285 35.99 -1.65 1.83
C SER A 285 36.67 -0.74 0.81
N THR A 286 35.91 0.08 0.08
CA THR A 286 36.46 0.93 -0.98
C THR A 286 35.92 2.35 -0.88
N GLN A 287 36.68 3.29 -0.32
CA GLN A 287 36.32 4.71 -0.35
C GLN A 287 36.59 5.29 -1.74
N GLN A 288 35.74 6.22 -2.19
CA GLN A 288 35.87 6.92 -3.46
C GLN A 288 35.72 8.43 -3.27
N LEU A 289 36.24 9.20 -4.22
CA LEU A 289 36.00 10.64 -4.28
C LEU A 289 34.70 10.90 -5.07
N PHE A 290 33.97 11.95 -4.73
CA PHE A 290 32.85 12.45 -5.51
C PHE A 290 32.72 13.97 -5.35
N PRO A 291 32.57 14.74 -6.43
CA PRO A 291 32.73 14.36 -7.84
C PRO A 291 34.21 14.07 -8.20
N THR A 292 34.47 13.22 -9.20
CA THR A 292 35.82 12.81 -9.64
C THR A 292 36.30 13.42 -10.96
N GLY A 293 35.48 14.24 -11.62
CA GLY A 293 35.80 14.81 -12.93
C GLY A 293 35.54 16.31 -13.03
N THR A 294 35.80 16.85 -14.22
CA THR A 294 35.50 18.25 -14.58
C THR A 294 34.04 18.41 -14.98
N GLY A 295 33.52 19.65 -14.96
CA GLY A 295 32.11 19.92 -15.22
C GLY A 295 31.62 19.43 -16.59
N THR A 296 30.41 18.88 -16.63
CA THR A 296 29.76 18.26 -17.78
C THR A 296 28.93 19.22 -18.62
N ASN A 297 28.54 20.38 -18.07
CA ASN A 297 27.92 21.42 -18.88
C ASN A 297 29.00 22.32 -19.52
N ALA A 298 28.67 22.98 -20.64
CA ALA A 298 29.60 23.80 -21.42
C ALA A 298 30.25 24.96 -20.61
N SER A 299 29.73 25.26 -19.42
CA SER A 299 30.21 26.33 -18.54
C SER A 299 30.92 25.83 -17.28
N GLY A 300 31.04 24.51 -17.07
CA GLY A 300 31.77 23.92 -15.96
C GLY A 300 31.11 23.99 -14.57
N PHE A 301 29.81 24.31 -14.48
CA PHE A 301 29.09 24.53 -13.21
C PHE A 301 28.46 23.28 -12.60
N TYR A 302 28.43 22.19 -13.34
CA TYR A 302 27.73 20.97 -12.96
C TYR A 302 28.57 19.78 -13.40
N PHE A 303 28.67 18.77 -12.54
CA PHE A 303 29.25 17.46 -12.83
C PHE A 303 28.13 16.43 -12.88
N TYR A 304 28.25 15.44 -13.77
CA TYR A 304 27.35 14.29 -13.83
C TYR A 304 28.13 13.06 -14.30
N ASP A 305 28.09 11.97 -13.55
CA ASP A 305 28.81 10.73 -13.89
C ASP A 305 27.95 9.69 -14.64
N GLY A 306 26.74 10.08 -15.08
CA GLY A 306 25.74 9.17 -15.62
C GLY A 306 24.73 8.68 -14.57
N THR A 307 25.03 8.91 -13.29
CA THR A 307 24.26 8.42 -12.15
C THR A 307 23.89 9.59 -11.22
N TYR A 308 24.89 10.24 -10.65
CA TYR A 308 24.77 11.35 -9.72
C TYR A 308 25.23 12.66 -10.35
N GLY A 309 24.59 13.75 -9.95
CA GLY A 309 25.02 15.09 -10.30
C GLY A 309 25.41 15.93 -9.10
N TYR A 310 26.30 16.90 -9.32
CA TYR A 310 26.72 17.86 -8.31
C TYR A 310 27.07 19.21 -8.96
N GLY A 311 26.64 20.33 -8.41
CA GLY A 311 26.99 21.62 -9.01
C GLY A 311 26.60 22.87 -8.24
N ASP A 312 26.79 24.01 -8.90
CA ASP A 312 26.47 25.35 -8.40
C ASP A 312 24.96 25.61 -8.46
N LEU A 313 24.35 25.75 -7.28
CA LEU A 313 22.91 26.02 -7.13
C LEU A 313 22.51 27.33 -7.81
N ARG A 314 23.35 28.37 -7.73
CA ARG A 314 23.06 29.66 -8.35
C ARG A 314 23.01 29.53 -9.87
N ALA A 315 23.97 28.84 -10.46
CA ALA A 315 24.01 28.62 -11.90
C ALA A 315 22.75 27.86 -12.38
N LEU A 316 22.34 26.81 -11.66
CA LEU A 316 21.12 26.08 -11.95
C LEU A 316 19.88 26.98 -11.89
N LEU A 317 19.75 27.78 -10.82
CA LEU A 317 18.59 28.66 -10.64
C LEU A 317 18.51 29.70 -11.76
N GLU A 318 19.62 30.33 -12.14
CA GLU A 318 19.65 31.29 -13.24
C GLU A 318 19.34 30.64 -14.61
N ALA A 319 19.88 29.44 -14.86
CA ALA A 319 19.56 28.68 -16.07
C ALA A 319 18.07 28.30 -16.11
N SER A 320 17.52 27.82 -14.99
CA SER A 320 16.11 27.41 -14.90
C SER A 320 15.13 28.56 -15.17
N LYS A 321 15.49 29.81 -14.87
CA LYS A 321 14.60 30.94 -15.13
C LYS A 321 14.35 31.22 -16.61
N THR A 322 15.24 30.77 -17.50
CA THR A 322 15.26 31.20 -18.92
C THR A 322 15.27 30.06 -19.93
N ASN A 323 15.42 28.81 -19.47
CA ASN A 323 15.46 27.63 -20.33
C ASN A 323 14.24 26.75 -20.08
N GLY A 324 13.60 26.31 -21.17
CA GLY A 324 12.53 25.32 -21.13
C GLY A 324 13.02 23.91 -20.73
N PRO A 325 12.12 22.96 -20.46
CA PRO A 325 12.46 21.68 -19.82
C PRO A 325 13.55 20.89 -20.56
N ALA A 326 13.43 20.74 -21.87
CA ALA A 326 14.39 19.99 -22.68
C ALA A 326 15.79 20.63 -22.68
N ALA A 327 15.87 21.96 -22.78
CA ALA A 327 17.14 22.68 -22.74
C ALA A 327 17.77 22.59 -21.34
N LEU A 328 16.97 22.71 -20.28
CA LEU A 328 17.45 22.61 -18.91
C LEU A 328 17.97 21.20 -18.59
N GLN A 329 17.26 20.14 -19.00
CA GLN A 329 17.70 18.76 -18.82
C GLN A 329 18.93 18.41 -19.68
N ALA A 330 19.10 19.05 -20.84
CA ALA A 330 20.34 18.91 -21.62
C ALA A 330 21.54 19.59 -20.93
N MET A 331 21.33 20.75 -20.29
CA MET A 331 22.36 21.45 -19.52
C MET A 331 22.66 20.78 -18.17
N TYR A 332 21.68 20.10 -17.58
CA TYR A 332 21.79 19.39 -16.31
C TYR A 332 21.26 17.95 -16.46
N PRO A 333 22.04 17.05 -17.09
CA PRO A 333 21.66 15.65 -17.22
C PRO A 333 21.35 15.01 -15.86
N GLY A 334 20.36 14.11 -15.82
CA GLY A 334 19.86 13.47 -14.60
C GLY A 334 18.78 14.25 -13.85
N LEU A 335 18.48 15.49 -14.25
CA LEU A 335 17.45 16.31 -13.61
C LEU A 335 16.03 15.80 -13.89
N VAL A 336 15.27 15.54 -12.83
CA VAL A 336 13.85 15.14 -12.91
C VAL A 336 12.96 16.33 -12.55
N ILE A 337 12.17 16.75 -13.53
CA ILE A 337 11.21 17.85 -13.38
C ILE A 337 9.86 17.24 -12.96
N SER A 338 9.40 17.60 -11.76
CA SER A 338 8.08 17.20 -11.24
C SER A 338 6.96 18.01 -11.89
N SER A 339 7.16 19.32 -12.06
CA SER A 339 6.24 20.20 -12.79
C SER A 339 6.94 21.48 -13.23
N VAL A 340 6.38 22.11 -14.25
CA VAL A 340 6.85 23.38 -14.81
C VAL A 340 5.65 24.24 -15.20
N THR A 341 5.76 25.54 -14.96
CA THR A 341 4.86 26.56 -15.53
C THR A 341 5.71 27.67 -16.13
N ASN A 342 5.16 28.43 -17.08
CA ASN A 342 5.85 29.56 -17.70
C ASN A 342 4.98 30.82 -17.76
N TYR A 343 5.63 31.97 -17.87
CA TYR A 343 4.99 33.29 -17.97
C TYR A 343 5.90 34.28 -18.70
N PHE A 344 5.31 35.25 -19.37
CA PHE A 344 6.07 36.28 -20.09
C PHE A 344 6.29 37.52 -19.23
N VAL A 345 7.49 38.10 -19.31
CA VAL A 345 7.84 39.38 -18.69
C VAL A 345 8.44 40.34 -19.72
N MET A 346 8.28 41.64 -19.48
CA MET A 346 9.09 42.64 -20.16
C MET A 346 10.47 42.69 -19.48
N ALA A 347 11.50 42.25 -20.20
CA ALA A 347 12.89 42.26 -19.74
C ALA A 347 13.68 43.36 -20.47
N SER A 348 14.82 43.74 -19.89
CA SER A 348 15.73 44.73 -20.47
C SER A 348 17.15 44.17 -20.53
N ASN A 349 17.76 44.18 -21.72
CA ASN A 349 19.20 43.96 -21.83
C ASN A 349 19.90 45.29 -21.63
N ALA A 350 20.81 45.34 -20.65
CA ALA A 350 21.63 46.51 -20.40
C ALA A 350 22.93 46.39 -21.21
N THR A 351 23.12 47.27 -22.19
CA THR A 351 24.40 47.41 -22.90
C THR A 351 25.17 48.55 -22.26
N VAL A 352 26.29 48.21 -21.62
CA VAL A 352 27.21 49.18 -21.04
C VAL A 352 28.30 49.48 -22.07
N THR A 353 28.53 50.74 -22.38
CA THR A 353 29.60 51.19 -23.27
C THR A 353 30.49 52.16 -22.52
N ALA A 354 31.78 51.84 -22.46
CA ALA A 354 32.80 52.75 -21.96
C ALA A 354 33.56 53.39 -23.13
N TYR A 355 33.87 54.68 -23.03
CA TYR A 355 34.78 55.36 -23.95
C TYR A 355 35.48 56.54 -23.27
N PHE A 356 36.59 56.96 -23.86
CA PHE A 356 37.33 58.12 -23.41
C PHE A 356 36.94 59.35 -24.23
N THR A 357 36.78 60.50 -23.57
CA THR A 357 36.53 61.80 -24.20
C THR A 357 37.50 62.85 -23.67
N SER A 358 37.68 63.95 -24.41
CA SER A 358 38.39 65.12 -23.90
C SER A 358 37.70 65.70 -22.66
N GLY A 359 38.46 66.38 -21.80
CA GLY A 359 37.92 67.15 -20.70
C GLY A 359 36.86 68.17 -21.14
N GLY A 360 35.97 68.54 -20.22
CA GLY A 360 34.95 69.58 -20.48
C GLY A 360 35.57 70.98 -20.64
N ILE A 361 34.75 71.95 -21.03
CA ILE A 361 35.15 73.35 -21.16
C ILE A 361 35.75 73.84 -19.82
N GLY A 362 36.97 74.37 -19.86
CA GLY A 362 37.73 74.82 -18.67
C GLY A 362 38.69 73.79 -18.07
N SER A 363 38.78 72.58 -18.63
CA SER A 363 39.77 71.57 -18.19
C SER A 363 41.19 71.92 -18.65
N PRO A 364 42.24 71.57 -17.87
CA PRO A 364 43.62 71.67 -18.34
C PRO A 364 43.85 70.93 -19.66
N TYR A 365 44.77 71.43 -20.48
CA TYR A 365 45.13 70.80 -21.75
C TYR A 365 45.54 69.34 -21.54
N GLY A 366 45.01 68.44 -22.38
CA GLY A 366 45.31 67.01 -22.30
C GLY A 366 44.52 66.22 -21.25
N THR A 367 43.51 66.84 -20.63
CA THR A 367 42.59 66.11 -19.73
C THR A 367 41.76 65.10 -20.51
N ILE A 368 41.73 63.86 -20.03
CA ILE A 368 40.90 62.78 -20.56
C ILE A 368 39.91 62.36 -19.48
N LYS A 369 38.65 62.14 -19.87
CA LYS A 369 37.59 61.65 -19.01
C LYS A 369 37.08 60.31 -19.51
N LEU A 370 37.03 59.31 -18.63
CA LEU A 370 36.31 58.06 -18.88
C LEU A 370 34.81 58.32 -18.71
N VAL A 371 34.02 57.93 -19.71
CA VAL A 371 32.56 57.98 -19.68
C VAL A 371 32.02 56.57 -19.86
N THR A 372 31.11 56.18 -18.97
CA THR A 372 30.37 54.91 -19.06
C THR A 372 28.91 55.24 -19.27
N VAL A 373 28.32 54.72 -20.35
CA VAL A 373 26.91 54.90 -20.70
C VAL A 373 26.22 53.54 -20.66
N THR A 374 25.06 53.47 -20.00
CA THR A 374 24.23 52.26 -19.96
C THR A 374 22.97 52.51 -20.77
N ASN A 375 22.75 51.71 -21.80
CA ASN A 375 21.53 51.72 -22.60
C ASN A 375 20.70 50.47 -22.33
N TYR A 376 19.37 50.62 -22.30
CA TYR A 376 18.45 49.50 -22.07
C TYR A 376 17.62 49.26 -23.32
N THR A 377 17.71 48.06 -23.87
CA THR A 377 16.81 47.57 -24.93
C THR A 377 15.79 46.62 -24.33
N LEU A 378 14.51 46.99 -24.44
CA LEU A 378 13.38 46.19 -23.94
C LEU A 378 13.05 45.06 -24.92
N PHE A 379 12.72 43.90 -24.38
CA PHE A 379 12.24 42.75 -25.14
C PHE A 379 11.29 41.90 -24.27
N GLN A 380 10.44 41.11 -24.92
CA GLN A 380 9.59 40.15 -24.22
C GLN A 380 10.38 38.86 -23.97
N GLN A 381 10.38 38.39 -22.73
CA GLN A 381 11.13 37.21 -22.30
C GLN A 381 10.19 36.19 -21.66
N ASP A 382 10.32 34.93 -22.08
CA ASP A 382 9.66 33.79 -21.41
C ASP A 382 10.44 33.41 -20.14
N ARG A 383 9.71 33.17 -19.05
CA ARG A 383 10.25 32.81 -17.73
C ARG A 383 9.59 31.53 -17.24
N PHE A 384 10.36 30.66 -16.61
CA PHE A 384 9.88 29.37 -16.10
C PHE A 384 9.90 29.33 -14.57
N VAL A 385 8.95 28.58 -14.01
CA VAL A 385 8.88 28.20 -12.59
C VAL A 385 8.87 26.68 -12.53
N TYR A 386 9.90 26.11 -11.89
CA TYR A 386 10.11 24.66 -11.82
C TYR A 386 9.89 24.11 -10.41
N LYS A 387 9.35 22.90 -10.34
CA LYS A 387 9.45 22.01 -9.18
C LYS A 387 10.28 20.79 -9.58
N PHE A 388 11.39 20.55 -8.92
CA PHE A 388 12.27 19.42 -9.18
C PHE A 388 11.96 18.26 -8.22
N ALA A 389 12.05 17.03 -8.71
CA ALA A 389 11.78 15.82 -7.91
C ALA A 389 13.02 15.30 -7.18
N ASN A 390 14.22 15.74 -7.59
CA ASN A 390 15.45 15.01 -7.27
C ASN A 390 16.68 15.91 -7.03
N ILE A 391 16.44 17.15 -6.58
CA ILE A 391 17.47 18.10 -6.17
C ILE A 391 17.55 18.17 -4.65
N PHE A 392 18.77 18.05 -4.13
CA PHE A 392 19.05 18.12 -2.70
C PHE A 392 20.19 19.12 -2.45
N THR A 393 19.93 20.17 -1.69
CA THR A 393 20.96 21.15 -1.31
C THR A 393 21.73 20.66 -0.09
N ASN A 394 23.06 20.82 -0.08
CA ASN A 394 23.87 20.50 1.09
C ASN A 394 24.27 21.78 1.83
N HIS A 395 24.99 22.66 1.15
CA HIS A 395 25.24 24.02 1.57
C HIS A 395 24.21 24.95 0.91
N TYR A 396 23.43 25.65 1.72
CA TYR A 396 22.41 26.58 1.23
C TYR A 396 22.51 27.94 1.91
N TYR A 397 22.54 28.99 1.09
CA TYR A 397 22.49 30.37 1.52
C TYR A 397 21.37 31.08 0.76
N SER A 398 20.51 31.80 1.48
CA SER A 398 19.35 32.51 0.89
C SER A 398 19.74 33.73 0.05
N GLN A 399 20.98 34.19 0.17
CA GLN A 399 21.53 35.35 -0.53
C GLN A 399 22.90 35.00 -1.09
N SER A 400 23.27 35.66 -2.18
CA SER A 400 24.55 35.46 -2.84
C SER A 400 25.28 36.78 -3.08
N VAL A 401 26.60 36.73 -3.05
CA VAL A 401 27.47 37.90 -3.25
C VAL A 401 28.12 37.85 -4.64
N SER A 402 28.20 38.99 -5.30
CA SER A 402 28.95 39.16 -6.56
C SER A 402 29.80 40.41 -6.47
N TYR A 403 30.86 40.51 -7.24
CA TYR A 403 31.75 41.67 -7.24
C TYR A 403 31.80 42.29 -8.63
N LEU A 404 31.48 43.57 -8.71
CA LEU A 404 31.70 44.36 -9.91
C LEU A 404 33.11 44.95 -9.82
N GLN A 405 34.03 44.38 -10.59
CA GLN A 405 35.43 44.80 -10.61
C GLN A 405 35.67 45.73 -11.80
N SER A 406 36.21 46.90 -11.54
CA SER A 406 36.59 47.90 -12.54
C SER A 406 38.10 48.11 -12.49
N ILE A 407 38.78 47.83 -13.60
CA ILE A 407 40.22 48.00 -13.77
C ILE A 407 40.43 49.17 -14.72
N ALA A 408 41.01 50.25 -14.22
CA ALA A 408 41.30 51.46 -14.99
C ALA A 408 42.80 51.73 -15.02
N VAL A 409 43.37 51.86 -16.22
CA VAL A 409 44.71 52.38 -16.44
C VAL A 409 44.56 53.84 -16.86
N GLY A 410 44.92 54.75 -15.96
CA GLY A 410 44.73 56.20 -16.09
C GLY A 410 45.98 56.99 -15.72
N PRO A 411 46.00 58.32 -15.95
CA PRO A 411 47.11 59.15 -15.51
C PRO A 411 47.14 59.25 -13.97
N ASN A 412 48.33 59.20 -13.37
CA ASN A 412 48.49 59.38 -11.94
C ASN A 412 47.95 60.76 -11.50
N TYR A 413 47.20 60.81 -10.39
CA TYR A 413 46.56 62.04 -9.92
C TYR A 413 47.60 63.12 -9.62
N GLY A 414 47.46 64.30 -10.25
CA GLY A 414 48.38 65.43 -10.10
C GLY A 414 49.67 65.35 -10.92
N SER A 415 49.85 64.34 -11.79
CA SER A 415 51.02 64.28 -12.69
C SER A 415 50.93 65.29 -13.84
N PRO A 416 52.06 65.89 -14.28
CA PRO A 416 52.08 66.77 -15.45
C PRO A 416 51.78 65.97 -16.72
N TYR A 417 51.14 66.62 -17.69
CA TYR A 417 50.78 66.00 -18.96
C TYR A 417 52.01 65.73 -19.85
N PRO A 418 52.15 64.55 -20.48
CA PRO A 418 51.31 63.36 -20.36
C PRO A 418 51.61 62.57 -19.06
N GLY A 419 50.55 62.26 -18.29
CA GLY A 419 50.70 61.60 -16.99
C GLY A 419 51.11 60.13 -17.10
N VAL A 420 52.01 59.70 -16.20
CA VAL A 420 52.47 58.30 -16.11
C VAL A 420 51.26 57.38 -15.86
N PRO A 421 51.07 56.30 -16.63
CA PRO A 421 49.96 55.37 -16.43
C PRO A 421 50.07 54.66 -15.07
N THR A 422 48.98 54.66 -14.31
CA THR A 422 48.81 53.83 -13.12
C THR A 422 47.57 52.96 -13.27
N THR A 423 47.67 51.71 -12.79
CA THR A 423 46.56 50.76 -12.77
C THR A 423 45.84 50.86 -11.43
N ASN A 424 44.56 51.22 -11.48
CA ASN A 424 43.66 51.22 -10.33
C ASN A 424 42.60 50.14 -10.50
N THR A 425 42.52 49.23 -9.53
CA THR A 425 41.48 48.21 -9.47
C THR A 425 40.53 48.56 -8.33
N THR A 426 39.25 48.70 -8.65
CA THR A 426 38.18 48.94 -7.67
C THR A 426 37.18 47.81 -7.74
N SER A 427 36.72 47.35 -6.58
CA SER A 427 35.72 46.27 -6.48
C SER A 427 34.52 46.77 -5.70
N GLN A 428 33.35 46.70 -6.30
CA GLN A 428 32.08 46.98 -5.64
C GLN A 428 31.38 45.66 -5.30
N THR A 429 31.05 45.46 -4.02
CA THR A 429 30.30 44.30 -3.55
C THR A 429 28.81 44.47 -3.86
N LEU A 430 28.22 43.47 -4.51
CA LEU A 430 26.80 43.39 -4.85
C LEU A 430 26.17 42.25 -4.05
N VAL A 431 25.22 42.57 -3.16
CA VAL A 431 24.48 41.57 -2.38
C VAL A 431 23.15 41.28 -3.09
N ASN A 432 22.98 40.04 -3.56
CA ASN A 432 21.78 39.60 -4.27
C ASN A 432 20.83 38.93 -3.27
N THR A 433 19.89 39.71 -2.73
CA THR A 433 18.99 39.29 -1.64
C THR A 433 17.92 38.27 -2.05
N LYS A 434 17.75 37.99 -3.35
CA LYS A 434 16.76 37.06 -3.90
C LYS A 434 17.37 35.99 -4.82
N VAL A 435 18.67 35.74 -4.68
CA VAL A 435 19.38 34.74 -5.47
C VAL A 435 20.12 33.82 -4.49
N PRO A 436 19.55 32.64 -4.19
CA PRO A 436 20.23 31.65 -3.37
C PRO A 436 21.56 31.20 -3.99
N SER A 437 22.47 30.75 -3.13
CA SER A 437 23.75 30.16 -3.52
C SER A 437 24.09 28.97 -2.64
N GLY A 438 25.09 28.20 -3.08
CA GLY A 438 25.53 26.99 -2.42
C GLY A 438 25.68 25.88 -3.45
N ASP A 439 25.66 24.65 -2.98
CA ASP A 439 25.77 23.47 -3.83
C ASP A 439 24.48 22.63 -3.80
N PHE A 440 24.34 21.80 -4.81
CA PHE A 440 23.26 20.83 -4.88
C PHE A 440 23.74 19.51 -5.46
N PHE A 441 23.04 18.45 -5.05
CA PHE A 441 23.13 17.12 -5.63
C PHE A 441 21.90 16.87 -6.50
N VAL A 442 22.13 16.22 -7.63
CA VAL A 442 21.09 15.55 -8.40
C VAL A 442 21.23 14.08 -8.07
N LEU A 443 20.28 13.57 -7.31
CA LEU A 443 20.23 12.15 -7.01
C LEU A 443 19.19 11.51 -7.92
N PRO A 444 19.47 10.37 -8.54
CA PRO A 444 18.44 9.63 -9.27
C PRO A 444 17.31 9.23 -8.32
N MET A 445 16.10 9.11 -8.87
CA MET A 445 14.95 8.72 -8.05
C MET A 445 15.13 7.27 -7.62
N PHE A 446 14.82 6.97 -6.35
CA PHE A 446 14.97 5.65 -5.73
C PHE A 446 14.38 4.48 -6.54
N GLN A 447 13.44 4.76 -7.45
CA GLN A 447 12.72 3.80 -8.28
C GLN A 447 13.54 3.24 -9.46
N THR A 448 14.71 3.79 -9.79
CA THR A 448 15.50 3.40 -10.98
C THR A 448 16.79 2.63 -10.68
N ASN A 449 16.83 1.81 -9.62
CA ASN A 449 18.04 1.06 -9.20
C ASN A 449 19.25 1.93 -8.81
N VAL A 450 19.03 3.12 -8.26
CA VAL A 450 20.14 3.96 -7.81
C VAL A 450 19.95 4.45 -6.37
N CYS A 451 21.05 4.41 -5.63
CA CYS A 451 21.12 4.58 -4.20
C CYS A 451 21.41 6.01 -3.76
N PRO A 452 21.16 6.34 -2.48
CA PRO A 452 21.70 7.55 -1.89
C PRO A 452 23.23 7.49 -1.84
N LEU A 453 23.88 8.66 -1.80
CA LEU A 453 25.32 8.76 -1.56
C LEU A 453 25.62 8.67 -0.06
N ASP A 454 26.55 7.80 0.33
CA ASP A 454 27.08 7.73 1.70
C ASP A 454 28.30 8.64 1.83
N ILE A 455 28.07 9.90 2.22
CA ILE A 455 29.13 10.90 2.41
C ILE A 455 29.77 10.71 3.78
N LEU A 456 31.06 10.38 3.80
CA LEU A 456 31.84 10.23 5.02
C LEU A 456 32.29 11.59 5.56
N TYR A 457 32.95 12.37 4.70
CA TYR A 457 33.44 13.72 5.04
C TYR A 457 33.76 14.53 3.79
N THR A 458 33.88 15.84 3.97
CA THR A 458 34.37 16.76 2.94
C THR A 458 35.89 16.64 2.85
N GLY A 459 36.41 16.25 1.67
CA GLY A 459 37.83 16.12 1.41
C GLY A 459 38.47 17.44 0.99
N LEU A 460 38.20 17.89 -0.25
CA LEU A 460 38.77 19.12 -0.80
C LEU A 460 37.70 20.21 -0.90
N THR A 461 38.07 21.45 -0.60
CA THR A 461 37.24 22.64 -0.83
C THR A 461 37.99 23.56 -1.79
N ASN A 462 37.36 23.92 -2.91
CA ASN A 462 37.96 24.80 -3.91
C ASN A 462 37.00 25.92 -4.29
N VAL A 463 37.48 27.17 -4.29
CA VAL A 463 36.67 28.33 -4.66
C VAL A 463 36.95 28.69 -6.11
N THR A 464 35.94 28.53 -6.96
CA THR A 464 36.02 28.86 -8.38
C THR A 464 35.39 30.23 -8.62
N ALA A 465 36.09 31.10 -9.35
CA ALA A 465 35.59 32.40 -9.75
C ALA A 465 35.15 32.38 -11.22
N THR A 466 33.95 32.86 -11.49
CA THR A 466 33.45 33.08 -12.85
C THR A 466 33.42 34.56 -13.14
N THR A 467 34.02 34.97 -14.25
CA THR A 467 34.03 36.37 -14.69
C THR A 467 33.14 36.54 -15.90
N ASN A 468 32.24 37.51 -15.85
CA ASN A 468 31.41 37.92 -16.97
C ASN A 468 31.85 39.32 -17.42
N PHE A 469 32.32 39.43 -18.66
CA PHE A 469 32.82 40.68 -19.20
C PHE A 469 31.66 41.63 -19.52
N ILE A 470 31.74 42.88 -19.04
CA ILE A 470 30.68 43.87 -19.23
C ILE A 470 31.05 44.86 -20.33
N THR A 471 32.19 45.53 -20.20
CA THR A 471 32.66 46.53 -21.18
C THR A 471 34.16 46.74 -21.04
N SER A 472 34.79 47.19 -22.12
CA SER A 472 36.13 47.78 -22.08
C SER A 472 36.22 49.01 -22.97
N ALA A 473 37.23 49.83 -22.72
CA ALA A 473 37.62 50.94 -23.56
C ALA A 473 39.14 51.04 -23.54
N SER A 474 39.72 51.49 -24.65
CA SER A 474 41.13 51.86 -24.70
C SER A 474 41.29 53.13 -25.51
N THR A 475 42.30 53.93 -25.16
CA THR A 475 42.71 55.08 -25.95
C THR A 475 44.20 55.30 -25.80
N ASN A 476 44.81 55.94 -26.79
CA ASN A 476 46.19 56.37 -26.73
C ASN A 476 46.23 57.90 -26.77
N VAL A 477 47.12 58.48 -25.96
CA VAL A 477 47.51 59.88 -26.08
C VAL A 477 48.91 59.95 -26.64
N VAL A 478 49.00 60.55 -27.82
CA VAL A 478 50.26 60.73 -28.54
C VAL A 478 50.67 62.19 -28.41
N THR A 479 51.86 62.41 -27.88
CA THR A 479 52.56 63.70 -27.88
C THR A 479 53.76 63.62 -28.82
N ALA A 480 54.42 64.74 -29.11
CA ALA A 480 55.55 64.78 -30.05
C ALA A 480 56.73 63.86 -29.66
N THR A 481 56.84 63.47 -28.39
CA THR A 481 57.97 62.67 -27.85
C THR A 481 57.55 61.40 -27.11
N ASN A 482 56.27 61.23 -26.74
CA ASN A 482 55.79 60.10 -25.94
C ASN A 482 54.38 59.66 -26.34
N THR A 483 54.09 58.35 -26.21
CA THR A 483 52.73 57.78 -26.29
C THR A 483 52.35 57.15 -24.95
N SER A 484 51.20 57.52 -24.41
CA SER A 484 50.63 56.93 -23.18
C SER A 484 49.32 56.21 -23.52
N SER A 485 49.21 54.95 -23.10
CA SER A 485 48.02 54.13 -23.30
C SER A 485 47.16 54.09 -22.04
N TYR A 486 45.86 54.35 -22.20
CA TYR A 486 44.86 54.28 -21.15
C TYR A 486 43.83 53.21 -21.49
N SER A 487 43.34 52.51 -20.47
CA SER A 487 42.34 51.46 -20.65
C SER A 487 41.38 51.41 -19.49
N PHE A 488 40.20 50.88 -19.75
CA PHE A 488 39.19 50.56 -18.75
C PHE A 488 38.60 49.20 -19.09
N SER A 489 38.37 48.39 -18.08
CA SER A 489 37.56 47.18 -18.20
C SER A 489 36.70 47.00 -16.97
N GLN A 490 35.50 46.50 -17.19
CA GLN A 490 34.57 46.17 -16.13
C GLN A 490 34.10 44.72 -16.29
N ILE A 491 34.20 43.95 -15.20
CA ILE A 491 33.81 42.55 -15.15
C ILE A 491 32.97 42.28 -13.91
N LEU A 492 31.98 41.40 -14.03
CA LEU A 492 31.22 40.85 -12.91
C LEU A 492 31.85 39.52 -12.49
N VAL A 493 32.22 39.40 -11.23
CA VAL A 493 32.82 38.18 -10.66
C VAL A 493 31.82 37.52 -9.71
N THR A 494 31.54 36.24 -9.94
CA THR A 494 30.78 35.37 -9.03
C THR A 494 31.67 34.24 -8.53
N TYR A 495 31.36 33.71 -7.34
CA TYR A 495 32.14 32.66 -6.72
C TYR A 495 31.27 31.45 -6.41
N PHE A 496 31.81 30.27 -6.63
CA PHE A 496 31.23 28.99 -6.22
C PHE A 496 32.27 28.20 -5.44
N THR A 497 31.90 27.75 -4.24
CA THR A 497 32.72 26.84 -3.45
C THR A 497 32.35 25.41 -3.83
N ASN A 498 33.21 24.76 -4.62
CA ASN A 498 33.08 23.38 -5.03
C ASN A 498 33.73 22.48 -3.97
N TYR A 499 33.01 21.43 -3.57
CA TYR A 499 33.48 20.44 -2.61
C TYR A 499 33.71 19.09 -3.29
N THR A 500 34.81 18.43 -2.94
CA THR A 500 35.03 17.01 -3.20
C THR A 500 34.85 16.24 -1.91
N PHE A 501 33.92 15.29 -1.91
CA PHE A 501 33.58 14.42 -0.79
C PHE A 501 34.31 13.09 -0.90
N VAL A 502 34.61 12.49 0.25
CA VAL A 502 34.95 11.07 0.34
C VAL A 502 33.66 10.32 0.65
N ILE A 503 33.34 9.34 -0.19
CA ILE A 503 32.11 8.56 -0.11
C ILE A 503 32.42 7.07 -0.02
N ASN A 504 31.47 6.29 0.50
CA ASN A 504 31.42 4.86 0.22
C ASN A 504 30.50 4.62 -0.99
N PRO A 505 30.88 3.75 -1.95
CA PRO A 505 30.00 3.31 -3.01
C PRO A 505 28.78 2.62 -2.41
N VAL A 506 27.61 3.05 -2.84
CA VAL A 506 26.34 2.45 -2.44
C VAL A 506 25.72 1.79 -3.67
N THR A 507 25.38 0.53 -3.54
CA THR A 507 24.70 -0.26 -4.58
C THR A 507 23.27 -0.51 -4.16
N CYS A 508 22.34 -0.21 -5.07
CA CYS A 508 20.92 -0.46 -4.89
C CYS A 508 20.52 -1.59 -5.81
N SER A 509 19.77 -2.55 -5.28
CA SER A 509 19.10 -3.55 -6.10
C SER A 509 17.63 -3.62 -5.73
N GLN A 510 16.82 -3.93 -6.74
CA GLN A 510 15.43 -4.28 -6.59
C GLN A 510 15.27 -5.77 -6.86
N THR A 511 14.54 -6.45 -5.98
CA THR A 511 14.19 -7.86 -6.15
C THR A 511 12.67 -7.99 -6.22
N THR A 512 12.16 -8.50 -7.34
CA THR A 512 10.77 -8.93 -7.50
C THR A 512 10.56 -10.28 -6.79
N ASN A 513 9.34 -10.53 -6.29
CA ASN A 513 8.97 -11.80 -5.65
C ASN A 513 9.98 -12.23 -4.57
N ALA A 514 10.43 -11.26 -3.76
CA ALA A 514 11.43 -11.53 -2.72
C ALA A 514 10.88 -12.57 -1.73
N THR A 515 11.57 -13.70 -1.66
CA THR A 515 11.20 -14.86 -0.83
C THR A 515 12.18 -14.99 0.32
N GLY A 516 11.66 -15.28 1.52
CA GLY A 516 12.46 -15.37 2.71
C GLY A 516 11.69 -15.77 3.96
N LEU A 517 12.39 -15.93 5.08
CA LEU A 517 11.79 -16.08 6.40
C LEU A 517 11.30 -14.71 6.88
N TYR A 518 9.99 -14.49 6.88
CA TYR A 518 9.37 -13.24 7.29
C TYR A 518 8.52 -13.41 8.54
N GLN A 519 8.65 -12.46 9.47
CA GLN A 519 7.70 -12.32 10.59
C GLN A 519 6.34 -11.83 10.10
N GLY A 520 5.29 -12.10 10.88
CA GLY A 520 3.98 -11.50 10.66
C GLY A 520 3.99 -9.97 10.71
N ILE A 521 3.04 -9.36 10.00
CA ILE A 521 2.97 -7.91 9.74
C ILE A 521 2.18 -7.10 10.76
N LYS A 522 1.74 -7.74 11.86
CA LYS A 522 1.02 -7.15 13.01
C LYS A 522 -0.40 -6.65 12.75
N ASN A 523 -0.66 -6.08 11.58
CA ASN A 523 -1.94 -5.48 11.22
C ASN A 523 -2.04 -5.33 9.70
N ILE A 524 -3.27 -5.34 9.20
CA ILE A 524 -3.60 -4.98 7.82
C ILE A 524 -4.58 -3.82 7.86
N LYS A 525 -4.27 -2.76 7.11
CA LYS A 525 -5.16 -1.62 6.87
C LYS A 525 -5.80 -1.74 5.50
N PHE A 526 -7.12 -1.69 5.46
CA PHE A 526 -7.92 -1.68 4.25
C PHE A 526 -8.26 -0.24 3.84
N VAL A 527 -8.01 0.12 2.60
CA VAL A 527 -8.21 1.48 2.08
C VAL A 527 -9.04 1.42 0.80
N ARG A 528 -10.16 2.15 0.77
CA ARG A 528 -10.95 2.34 -0.44
C ARG A 528 -10.19 3.25 -1.41
N ALA A 529 -10.18 2.91 -2.70
CA ALA A 529 -9.60 3.75 -3.74
C ALA A 529 -10.55 3.88 -4.95
N ASP A 530 -10.45 5.01 -5.65
CA ASP A 530 -11.30 5.32 -6.80
C ASP A 530 -10.89 4.48 -8.00
N TYR A 531 -11.86 3.73 -8.54
CA TYR A 531 -11.66 2.74 -9.60
C TYR A 531 -12.45 3.10 -10.85
N ASP A 532 -11.78 3.04 -12.00
CA ASP A 532 -12.43 3.18 -13.31
C ASP A 532 -12.79 1.79 -13.84
N SER A 533 -14.09 1.48 -13.81
CA SER A 533 -14.62 0.21 -14.28
C SER A 533 -14.53 0.01 -15.80
N LEU A 534 -14.42 1.08 -16.58
CA LEU A 534 -14.27 0.99 -18.04
C LEU A 534 -12.84 0.62 -18.42
N LEU A 535 -11.86 1.18 -17.72
CA LEU A 535 -10.43 0.91 -17.97
C LEU A 535 -9.88 -0.26 -17.14
N GLY A 536 -10.63 -0.71 -16.13
CA GLY A 536 -10.24 -1.81 -15.26
C GLY A 536 -9.08 -1.47 -14.30
N GLN A 537 -8.86 -0.20 -13.99
CA GLN A 537 -7.71 0.30 -13.22
C GLN A 537 -8.05 1.54 -12.38
N TYR A 538 -7.14 1.95 -11.51
CA TYR A 538 -7.26 3.22 -10.79
C TYR A 538 -7.02 4.43 -11.68
N TRP A 539 -7.70 5.54 -11.36
CA TRP A 539 -7.49 6.85 -12.02
C TRP A 539 -6.04 7.36 -11.87
N GLN A 540 -5.40 7.03 -10.75
CA GLN A 540 -3.99 7.28 -10.49
C GLN A 540 -3.38 6.05 -9.80
N PRO A 541 -2.26 5.51 -10.29
CA PRO A 541 -1.56 4.41 -9.61
C PRO A 541 -1.15 4.80 -8.19
N VAL A 542 -1.39 3.91 -7.23
CA VAL A 542 -1.01 4.14 -5.83
C VAL A 542 0.33 3.49 -5.56
N THR A 543 1.31 4.26 -5.07
CA THR A 543 2.61 3.73 -4.66
C THR A 543 2.65 3.57 -3.14
N ASN A 544 2.75 2.34 -2.67
CA ASN A 544 2.85 2.00 -1.25
C ASN A 544 4.28 1.67 -0.87
N ASN A 545 4.82 2.35 0.13
CA ASN A 545 6.09 1.98 0.75
C ASN A 545 5.79 1.33 2.09
N TYR A 546 6.33 0.14 2.34
CA TYR A 546 6.15 -0.58 3.59
C TYR A 546 7.38 -1.38 3.96
N THR A 547 7.37 -1.99 5.14
CA THR A 547 8.48 -2.81 5.63
C THR A 547 8.01 -4.17 6.10
N MET A 548 8.85 -5.18 5.88
CA MET A 548 8.69 -6.51 6.48
C MET A 548 9.96 -6.85 7.28
N VAL A 549 9.83 -7.69 8.30
CA VAL A 549 10.97 -8.13 9.10
C VAL A 549 11.44 -9.49 8.59
N PHE A 550 12.60 -9.50 7.95
CA PHE A 550 13.28 -10.69 7.44
C PHE A 550 14.20 -11.28 8.52
N VAL A 551 14.16 -12.59 8.72
CA VAL A 551 14.99 -13.29 9.69
C VAL A 551 16.10 -14.05 8.96
N THR A 552 17.35 -13.69 9.24
CA THR A 552 18.53 -14.36 8.68
C THR A 552 19.67 -14.40 9.69
N ASN A 553 20.43 -15.48 9.73
CA ASN A 553 21.55 -15.67 10.67
C ASN A 553 21.16 -15.38 12.13
N SER A 554 19.98 -15.84 12.55
CA SER A 554 19.38 -15.61 13.87
C SER A 554 19.22 -14.14 14.25
N LYS A 555 19.09 -13.25 13.26
CA LYS A 555 18.85 -11.81 13.44
C LYS A 555 17.66 -11.36 12.61
N ALA A 556 16.85 -10.50 13.21
CA ALA A 556 15.78 -9.79 12.52
C ALA A 556 16.35 -8.54 11.82
N VAL A 557 16.07 -8.41 10.53
CA VAL A 557 16.48 -7.31 9.67
C VAL A 557 15.23 -6.71 9.03
N THR A 558 15.06 -5.40 9.15
CA THR A 558 13.95 -4.72 8.46
C THR A 558 14.30 -4.55 6.99
N GLN A 559 13.42 -5.03 6.11
CA GLN A 559 13.51 -4.88 4.67
C GLN A 559 12.45 -3.89 4.18
N HIS A 560 12.81 -3.07 3.19
CA HIS A 560 11.95 -2.03 2.64
C HIS A 560 11.37 -2.47 1.30
N PHE A 561 10.06 -2.35 1.16
CA PHE A 561 9.32 -2.71 -0.03
C PHE A 561 8.61 -1.49 -0.61
N GLN A 562 8.57 -1.40 -1.93
CA GLN A 562 7.64 -0.53 -2.64
C GLN A 562 6.72 -1.39 -3.50
N ARG A 563 5.43 -1.09 -3.46
CA ARG A 563 4.40 -1.74 -4.27
C ARG A 563 3.65 -0.70 -5.07
N ILE A 564 3.64 -0.86 -6.38
CA ILE A 564 2.84 -0.03 -7.29
C ILE A 564 1.54 -0.77 -7.56
N VAL A 565 0.43 -0.19 -7.10
CA VAL A 565 -0.91 -0.78 -7.19
C VAL A 565 -1.68 -0.01 -8.25
N THR A 566 -1.97 -0.69 -9.37
CA THR A 566 -2.74 -0.14 -10.50
C THR A 566 -4.19 -0.63 -10.52
N THR A 567 -4.48 -1.71 -9.80
CA THR A 567 -5.80 -2.34 -9.69
C THR A 567 -6.06 -2.71 -8.22
N PRO A 568 -7.31 -2.75 -7.76
CA PRO A 568 -7.63 -3.13 -6.39
C PRO A 568 -7.18 -4.56 -6.05
N ASP A 569 -6.81 -4.75 -4.78
CA ASP A 569 -6.61 -6.08 -4.20
C ASP A 569 -7.93 -6.84 -4.08
N PHE A 570 -9.01 -6.10 -3.75
CA PHE A 570 -10.38 -6.58 -3.65
C PHE A 570 -11.32 -5.73 -4.52
N LEU A 571 -11.97 -6.34 -5.50
CA LEU A 571 -13.01 -5.72 -6.29
C LEU A 571 -14.37 -6.29 -5.89
N PHE A 572 -15.30 -5.43 -5.48
CA PHE A 572 -16.69 -5.81 -5.25
C PHE A 572 -17.52 -5.57 -6.50
N SER A 573 -18.27 -6.59 -6.92
CA SER A 573 -19.07 -6.61 -8.13
C SER A 573 -20.46 -7.19 -7.87
N ALA A 574 -21.33 -7.09 -8.88
CA ALA A 574 -22.63 -7.75 -8.89
C ALA A 574 -22.88 -8.42 -10.25
N ALA A 575 -23.31 -9.68 -10.25
CA ALA A 575 -23.58 -10.43 -11.47
C ALA A 575 -24.82 -11.33 -11.32
N ASP A 576 -25.36 -11.75 -12.45
CA ASP A 576 -26.35 -12.83 -12.46
C ASP A 576 -25.59 -14.13 -12.17
N LEU A 577 -25.83 -14.71 -10.98
CA LEU A 577 -25.22 -15.98 -10.55
C LEU A 577 -26.20 -17.15 -10.65
N ALA A 578 -27.35 -16.97 -11.32
CA ALA A 578 -28.20 -18.09 -11.68
C ALA A 578 -27.48 -18.96 -12.73
N THR A 579 -27.57 -20.27 -12.56
CA THR A 579 -26.93 -21.22 -13.48
C THR A 579 -27.61 -21.24 -14.84
N THR A 580 -26.95 -21.83 -15.84
CA THR A 580 -27.51 -21.94 -17.18
C THR A 580 -28.81 -22.76 -17.18
N PRO A 581 -29.72 -22.53 -18.14
CA PRO A 581 -30.86 -23.41 -18.35
C PRO A 581 -30.35 -24.87 -18.42
N GLN A 582 -30.97 -25.79 -17.66
CA GLN A 582 -30.63 -27.23 -17.56
C GLN A 582 -29.51 -27.65 -16.57
N ASP A 583 -28.99 -26.78 -15.70
CA ASP A 583 -28.11 -27.22 -14.60
C ASP A 583 -28.93 -27.94 -13.50
N PRO A 584 -28.49 -29.08 -12.92
CA PRO A 584 -29.14 -29.72 -11.77
C PRO A 584 -29.12 -28.90 -10.47
N ILE A 585 -28.50 -27.71 -10.46
CA ILE A 585 -28.45 -26.82 -9.29
C ILE A 585 -29.82 -26.15 -9.08
N ILE A 586 -30.40 -26.38 -7.89
CA ILE A 586 -31.66 -25.76 -7.44
C ILE A 586 -31.34 -24.37 -6.86
N GLY A 587 -31.64 -23.30 -7.61
CA GLY A 587 -31.49 -21.90 -7.15
C GLY A 587 -30.33 -21.13 -7.81
N ALA A 588 -29.96 -19.99 -7.22
CA ALA A 588 -28.79 -19.19 -7.60
C ALA A 588 -27.85 -19.05 -6.39
N SER A 589 -26.54 -19.06 -6.62
CA SER A 589 -25.57 -18.78 -5.56
C SER A 589 -25.69 -17.33 -5.11
N SER A 590 -25.89 -17.05 -3.82
CA SER A 590 -26.00 -15.66 -3.35
C SER A 590 -24.73 -14.86 -3.62
N TYR A 591 -23.55 -15.48 -3.61
CA TYR A 591 -22.29 -14.81 -3.98
C TYR A 591 -21.29 -15.78 -4.60
N ALA A 592 -20.29 -15.21 -5.27
CA ALA A 592 -19.13 -15.90 -5.82
C ALA A 592 -17.86 -15.10 -5.54
N ARG A 593 -16.72 -15.79 -5.44
CA ARG A 593 -15.41 -15.15 -5.27
C ARG A 593 -14.30 -16.06 -5.80
N ASN A 594 -13.12 -15.50 -6.01
CA ASN A 594 -11.88 -16.25 -6.16
C ASN A 594 -10.96 -16.09 -4.94
N LEU A 595 -10.03 -17.01 -4.76
CA LEU A 595 -8.98 -16.91 -3.75
C LEU A 595 -7.71 -17.53 -4.31
N ASN A 596 -6.63 -16.76 -4.36
CA ASN A 596 -5.40 -17.17 -5.02
C ASN A 596 -4.29 -17.35 -3.99
N PHE A 597 -3.52 -18.42 -4.14
CA PHE A 597 -2.42 -18.78 -3.26
C PHE A 597 -1.12 -18.87 -4.06
N ASP A 598 -0.05 -18.29 -3.54
CA ASP A 598 1.31 -18.60 -3.99
C ASP A 598 1.80 -19.85 -3.25
N THR A 599 1.87 -20.96 -3.98
CA THR A 599 2.35 -22.25 -3.48
C THR A 599 3.77 -22.59 -3.96
N ALA A 600 4.46 -21.67 -4.63
CA ALA A 600 5.75 -21.96 -5.27
C ALA A 600 6.85 -22.33 -4.26
N ASN A 601 6.71 -21.84 -3.02
CA ASN A 601 7.69 -21.99 -1.95
C ASN A 601 7.21 -22.85 -0.78
N VAL A 602 6.18 -23.67 -1.01
CA VAL A 602 5.74 -24.68 -0.02
C VAL A 602 6.91 -25.62 0.30
N LEU A 603 7.14 -25.86 1.58
CA LEU A 603 8.27 -26.66 2.04
C LEU A 603 8.07 -28.16 1.72
N PRO A 604 9.16 -28.93 1.53
CA PRO A 604 9.05 -30.35 1.20
C PRO A 604 8.21 -31.14 2.22
N ASN A 605 7.24 -31.92 1.72
CA ASN A 605 6.28 -32.72 2.50
C ASN A 605 5.31 -31.94 3.38
N LEU A 606 5.24 -30.61 3.24
CA LEU A 606 4.23 -29.78 3.88
C LEU A 606 3.22 -29.28 2.84
N ALA A 607 2.08 -28.78 3.28
CA ALA A 607 1.05 -28.09 2.53
C ALA A 607 1.23 -26.57 2.56
N GLY A 608 2.20 -26.06 3.31
CA GLY A 608 2.54 -24.65 3.43
C GLY A 608 3.92 -24.44 4.08
N PRO A 609 4.20 -23.27 4.66
CA PRO A 609 3.37 -22.06 4.60
C PRO A 609 3.41 -21.40 3.21
N GLY A 610 2.54 -20.41 2.98
CA GLY A 610 2.52 -19.65 1.73
C GLY A 610 1.82 -18.30 1.83
N THR A 611 1.61 -17.64 0.68
CA THR A 611 1.05 -16.28 0.65
C THR A 611 -0.29 -16.25 -0.09
N ILE A 612 -1.27 -15.53 0.47
CA ILE A 612 -2.52 -15.20 -0.23
C ILE A 612 -2.26 -13.97 -1.09
N ILE A 613 -2.52 -14.09 -2.39
CA ILE A 613 -2.15 -13.06 -3.38
C ILE A 613 -3.37 -12.42 -4.06
N PRO A 614 -3.32 -11.11 -4.34
CA PRO A 614 -4.32 -10.44 -5.17
C PRO A 614 -4.24 -10.89 -6.65
N SER A 615 -5.23 -10.59 -7.48
CA SER A 615 -6.49 -9.88 -7.19
C SER A 615 -7.64 -10.81 -6.83
N THR A 616 -8.47 -10.38 -5.87
CA THR A 616 -9.74 -11.02 -5.50
C THR A 616 -10.91 -10.21 -6.04
N THR A 617 -11.90 -10.87 -6.63
CA THR A 617 -13.21 -10.29 -6.92
C THR A 617 -14.26 -10.99 -6.06
N ILE A 618 -15.07 -10.23 -5.34
CA ILE A 618 -16.25 -10.70 -4.61
C ILE A 618 -17.47 -10.22 -5.38
N THR A 619 -18.26 -11.15 -5.89
CA THR A 619 -19.42 -10.88 -6.73
C THR A 619 -20.67 -11.31 -5.99
N PHE A 620 -21.56 -10.37 -5.71
CA PHE A 620 -22.88 -10.69 -5.16
C PHE A 620 -23.88 -10.94 -6.28
N ASP A 621 -24.85 -11.81 -6.03
CA ASP A 621 -25.92 -12.07 -6.96
C ASP A 621 -26.82 -10.84 -7.13
N LYS A 622 -27.21 -10.57 -8.38
CA LYS A 622 -28.09 -9.46 -8.78
C LYS A 622 -29.36 -9.88 -9.51
N VAL A 623 -29.70 -11.18 -9.52
CA VAL A 623 -30.91 -11.70 -10.17
C VAL A 623 -32.17 -11.16 -9.51
N GLY A 624 -32.05 -10.70 -8.26
CA GLY A 624 -33.14 -10.16 -7.45
C GLY A 624 -33.65 -11.21 -6.47
N PRO A 625 -34.89 -11.07 -5.97
CA PRO A 625 -35.52 -12.15 -5.22
C PRO A 625 -35.58 -13.42 -6.07
N THR A 626 -34.88 -14.46 -5.65
CA THR A 626 -34.91 -15.78 -6.29
C THR A 626 -36.10 -16.58 -5.77
N TYR A 627 -36.86 -17.20 -6.66
CA TYR A 627 -38.00 -18.05 -6.30
C TYR A 627 -37.81 -19.44 -6.90
N PHE A 628 -37.91 -20.48 -6.08
CA PHE A 628 -37.90 -21.86 -6.55
C PHE A 628 -39.29 -22.47 -6.46
N ASN A 629 -39.72 -23.07 -7.56
CA ASN A 629 -41.03 -23.70 -7.69
C ASN A 629 -40.82 -25.21 -7.96
N SER A 630 -41.09 -26.03 -6.95
CA SER A 630 -40.95 -27.49 -7.02
C SER A 630 -42.25 -28.17 -7.44
N PHE A 631 -42.16 -29.22 -8.24
CA PHE A 631 -43.33 -30.00 -8.68
C PHE A 631 -43.68 -31.05 -7.62
N GLY A 632 -44.75 -30.83 -6.83
CA GLY A 632 -45.22 -31.80 -5.83
C GLY A 632 -45.85 -31.20 -4.59
N ASP A 633 -45.55 -29.93 -4.29
CA ASP A 633 -46.19 -29.20 -3.20
C ASP A 633 -47.51 -28.58 -3.66
N VAL A 634 -48.51 -28.61 -2.78
CA VAL A 634 -49.78 -27.93 -3.01
C VAL A 634 -49.48 -26.44 -2.97
N MET A 635 -49.37 -25.85 -4.16
CA MET A 635 -49.30 -24.40 -4.36
C MET A 635 -50.45 -23.68 -3.63
N ASP A 636 -50.22 -23.22 -2.42
CA ASP A 636 -51.10 -22.25 -1.73
C ASP A 636 -50.40 -20.90 -1.46
N GLY A 637 -49.07 -20.87 -1.41
CA GLY A 637 -48.27 -19.65 -1.25
C GLY A 637 -48.29 -18.72 -2.47
N THR A 638 -49.07 -17.64 -2.38
CA THR A 638 -48.88 -16.45 -3.24
C THR A 638 -47.69 -15.61 -2.71
N PRO A 639 -47.04 -14.74 -3.51
CA PRO A 639 -45.84 -13.98 -3.10
C PRO A 639 -46.09 -12.88 -2.04
N TYR A 640 -47.19 -12.96 -1.29
CA TYR A 640 -47.61 -11.93 -0.34
C TYR A 640 -47.24 -12.31 1.10
N PHE A 641 -46.76 -11.30 1.84
CA PHE A 641 -46.37 -11.24 3.26
C PHE A 641 -47.39 -11.73 4.31
N ASN A 642 -48.38 -12.56 3.94
CA ASN A 642 -49.42 -13.05 4.84
C ASN A 642 -49.17 -14.46 5.38
N GLU A 643 -48.18 -15.18 4.86
CA GLU A 643 -47.75 -16.46 5.41
C GLU A 643 -46.51 -16.25 6.29
N THR A 644 -46.48 -16.96 7.42
CA THR A 644 -45.34 -16.91 8.33
C THR A 644 -44.19 -17.67 7.67
N PRO A 645 -43.04 -17.04 7.36
CA PRO A 645 -41.90 -17.77 6.82
C PRO A 645 -41.54 -18.93 7.75
N GLY A 646 -41.50 -20.16 7.22
CA GLY A 646 -41.20 -21.37 8.00
C GLY A 646 -42.36 -21.97 8.83
N GLY A 647 -43.62 -21.60 8.54
CA GLY A 647 -44.80 -22.16 9.22
C GLY A 647 -45.14 -23.61 8.86
N ASP A 648 -44.69 -24.10 7.70
CA ASP A 648 -44.90 -25.47 7.24
C ASP A 648 -43.55 -26.13 6.92
N LEU A 649 -43.30 -27.31 7.48
CA LEU A 649 -42.08 -28.11 7.26
C LEU A 649 -42.03 -28.71 5.85
N THR A 650 -43.09 -28.54 5.06
CA THR A 650 -43.21 -29.10 3.71
C THR A 650 -43.06 -28.09 2.57
N ASP A 651 -42.97 -26.79 2.87
CA ASP A 651 -42.89 -25.78 1.81
C ASP A 651 -41.45 -25.58 1.29
N LEU A 652 -41.11 -26.24 0.18
CA LEU A 652 -39.82 -26.09 -0.51
C LEU A 652 -39.61 -24.70 -1.14
N PHE A 653 -40.63 -23.83 -1.14
CA PHE A 653 -40.59 -22.48 -1.73
C PHE A 653 -39.57 -21.55 -1.05
N TYR A 654 -39.39 -21.65 0.28
CA TYR A 654 -38.51 -20.76 1.05
C TYR A 654 -37.03 -21.17 1.08
N LEU A 655 -36.68 -22.35 0.56
CA LEU A 655 -35.32 -22.90 0.66
C LEU A 655 -34.29 -22.11 -0.17
N THR A 656 -34.74 -21.27 -1.10
CA THR A 656 -33.88 -20.48 -2.01
C THR A 656 -34.33 -19.02 -2.18
N TYR A 657 -35.24 -18.52 -1.34
CA TYR A 657 -35.70 -17.13 -1.38
C TYR A 657 -34.79 -16.22 -0.59
N PHE A 658 -34.05 -15.34 -1.25
CA PHE A 658 -33.31 -14.29 -0.54
C PHE A 658 -33.44 -12.93 -1.23
N VAL A 659 -33.36 -11.89 -0.42
CA VAL A 659 -33.20 -10.51 -0.89
C VAL A 659 -32.09 -9.84 -0.11
N TRP A 660 -31.22 -9.13 -0.80
CA TRP A 660 -30.17 -8.35 -0.16
C TRP A 660 -30.75 -7.16 0.60
N ALA A 661 -30.21 -6.90 1.78
CA ALA A 661 -30.51 -5.71 2.55
C ALA A 661 -29.32 -5.25 3.39
N SER A 662 -29.49 -4.12 4.06
CA SER A 662 -28.61 -3.66 5.12
C SER A 662 -29.45 -3.26 6.32
N TYR A 663 -29.11 -3.79 7.48
CA TYR A 663 -29.83 -3.57 8.73
C TYR A 663 -28.90 -3.74 9.94
N ASP A 664 -29.40 -3.34 11.09
CA ASP A 664 -28.70 -3.45 12.37
C ASP A 664 -29.68 -3.88 13.48
N GLY A 665 -29.23 -3.80 14.73
CA GLY A 665 -30.06 -4.15 15.90
C GLY A 665 -31.07 -3.08 16.30
N SER A 666 -31.25 -2.03 15.50
CA SER A 666 -32.24 -0.98 15.76
C SER A 666 -33.63 -1.35 15.23
N THR A 667 -34.60 -0.50 15.52
CA THR A 667 -35.97 -0.59 14.99
C THR A 667 -36.15 0.16 13.67
N ASN A 668 -35.06 0.68 13.09
CA ASN A 668 -35.11 1.33 11.79
C ASN A 668 -35.45 0.31 10.70
N ALA A 669 -36.17 0.76 9.68
CA ALA A 669 -36.51 -0.10 8.55
C ALA A 669 -35.23 -0.57 7.82
N PRO A 670 -35.11 -1.86 7.46
CA PRO A 670 -34.02 -2.35 6.61
C PRO A 670 -33.96 -1.61 5.28
N VAL A 671 -32.75 -1.38 4.77
CA VAL A 671 -32.53 -0.89 3.41
C VAL A 671 -32.46 -2.10 2.48
N VAL A 672 -33.44 -2.27 1.60
CA VAL A 672 -33.53 -3.43 0.68
C VAL A 672 -32.96 -3.09 -0.70
N TYR A 673 -32.28 -4.05 -1.33
CA TYR A 673 -31.69 -3.91 -2.67
C TYR A 673 -32.46 -4.74 -3.73
N PRO A 674 -32.50 -4.30 -5.00
CA PRO A 674 -31.78 -3.16 -5.56
C PRO A 674 -32.30 -1.82 -5.04
N ASN A 675 -31.37 -0.96 -4.62
CA ASN A 675 -31.67 0.40 -4.20
C ASN A 675 -31.01 1.30 -5.23
N GLY A 676 -31.71 1.51 -6.35
CA GLY A 676 -31.19 2.28 -7.47
C GLY A 676 -30.69 3.64 -7.01
N THR A 677 -29.50 4.04 -7.46
CA THR A 677 -29.02 5.41 -7.33
C THR A 677 -29.96 6.35 -8.08
N SER A 678 -30.31 7.49 -7.47
CA SER A 678 -30.93 8.58 -8.25
C SER A 678 -29.98 9.01 -9.36
N ILE A 679 -30.52 9.51 -10.49
CA ILE A 679 -29.71 10.04 -11.59
C ILE A 679 -28.73 11.12 -11.11
N ASP A 680 -29.14 11.94 -10.14
CA ASP A 680 -28.28 12.94 -9.49
C ASP A 680 -27.08 12.32 -8.75
N ASN A 681 -27.22 11.13 -8.15
CA ASN A 681 -26.11 10.45 -7.48
C ASN A 681 -25.14 9.81 -8.47
N LEU A 682 -25.63 9.33 -9.63
CA LEU A 682 -24.78 8.85 -10.73
C LEU A 682 -24.01 10.01 -11.38
N GLU A 683 -24.65 11.16 -11.59
CA GLU A 683 -24.00 12.37 -12.12
C GLU A 683 -22.92 12.91 -11.16
N ASN A 684 -23.12 12.81 -9.84
CA ASN A 684 -22.12 13.16 -8.82
C ASN A 684 -20.98 12.14 -8.67
N GLN A 685 -21.18 10.87 -9.05
CA GLN A 685 -20.13 9.84 -9.03
C GLN A 685 -19.24 9.86 -10.29
N VAL A 686 -19.78 10.27 -11.45
CA VAL A 686 -18.99 10.54 -12.67
C VAL A 686 -18.14 11.81 -12.53
N LEU A 687 -18.57 12.72 -11.66
CA LEU A 687 -17.87 13.96 -11.33
C LEU A 687 -17.39 13.96 -9.88
N ILE A 688 -16.53 13.02 -9.49
CA ILE A 688 -15.70 13.22 -8.30
C ILE A 688 -14.65 14.28 -8.65
N GLN A 689 -15.07 15.54 -8.53
CA GLN A 689 -14.15 16.65 -8.47
C GLN A 689 -13.47 16.56 -7.11
N VAL A 690 -12.21 16.13 -7.09
CA VAL A 690 -11.35 16.19 -5.90
C VAL A 690 -11.37 17.64 -5.43
N SER A 691 -12.13 17.93 -4.38
CA SER A 691 -12.11 19.23 -3.73
C SER A 691 -11.70 19.07 -2.27
N PRO A 692 -10.66 19.80 -1.84
CA PRO A 692 -10.03 20.86 -2.60
C PRO A 692 -8.78 20.37 -3.36
N THR A 693 -8.65 20.78 -4.63
CA THR A 693 -7.41 20.69 -5.42
C THR A 693 -6.26 21.54 -4.84
N SER A 694 -6.48 22.21 -3.70
CA SER A 694 -5.48 22.95 -2.92
C SER A 694 -5.94 23.11 -1.47
N VAL A 695 -5.08 22.79 -0.50
CA VAL A 695 -5.33 23.08 0.92
C VAL A 695 -5.60 24.58 1.11
N PRO A 696 -6.64 25.01 1.87
CA PRO A 696 -6.81 26.41 2.25
C PRO A 696 -5.55 26.93 2.99
N ASN A 697 -5.24 28.21 2.87
CA ASN A 697 -4.06 28.80 3.54
C ASN A 697 -4.11 28.59 5.07
N GLY A 698 -3.26 27.71 5.60
CA GLY A 698 -3.10 27.49 7.03
C GLY A 698 -2.55 28.72 7.74
N HIS A 699 -3.23 29.15 8.80
CA HIS A 699 -2.71 30.17 9.72
C HIS A 699 -2.10 29.48 10.93
N ASN A 700 -0.94 29.96 11.40
CA ASN A 700 -0.21 29.34 12.52
C ASN A 700 -1.10 29.29 13.77
N GLY A 701 -1.36 28.07 14.29
CA GLY A 701 -2.11 27.85 15.54
C GLY A 701 -3.61 27.49 15.40
N GLN A 702 -4.14 27.18 14.22
CA GLN A 702 -5.52 26.71 14.04
C GLN A 702 -5.56 25.33 13.35
N PRO A 703 -6.08 24.27 14.00
CA PRO A 703 -6.25 22.96 13.37
C PRO A 703 -7.44 22.95 12.39
N TYR A 704 -7.32 22.20 11.29
CA TYR A 704 -8.41 22.00 10.34
C TYR A 704 -9.50 21.11 10.93
N THR A 705 -10.76 21.45 10.67
CA THR A 705 -11.93 20.65 11.06
C THR A 705 -12.06 19.44 10.13
N PRO A 706 -12.19 18.21 10.64
CA PRO A 706 -12.41 17.04 9.79
C PRO A 706 -13.83 17.04 9.24
N THR A 707 -13.97 16.89 7.91
CA THR A 707 -15.21 16.51 7.23
C THR A 707 -15.05 15.13 6.65
#